data_AF-A0A553P645-F1
#
_entry.id   AF-A0A553P645-F1
#
_cell.length_a   1.000
_cell.length_b   1.000
_cell.length_c   1.000
_cell.angle_alpha   90.00
_cell.angle_beta   90.00
_cell.angle_gamma   90.00
#
_symmetry.space_group_name_H-M   'P 1'
#
loop_
_entity.id
_entity.type
_entity.pdbx_description
1 polymer ?
#
loop_
_entity_poly.entity_id
_entity_poly.type
_entity_poly.pdbx_seq_one_letter_code
_entity_poly.pdbx_strand_id
1 'polypeptide(L)'
;MGLECLPLEIFYHILSHLPLSSIYQLGATCRHFHAKIHQNESFWRFKVNHQNHLLFAVEGGEGPSSDLDLSFTPTGLIRDPSLLGYKELYLLCSHEFQEVLKGLRKAEVHREYLPRLLRSIVPKSWWNNLQSFYDPNFSVRCALFGPGIESPNTKYLVHKMIKSHTNLFDATGFVTGLPGGFGSGVQIDFRKMYQIHLICLYTNSERVRECQSGIQRLKAGNNMLIASETSEMPHESVLQLLPSLDCIFFALDTSKYEANLEEEAQFWKSELEIMLKGLKFCDKKNLPILVLSCSNGDEGRFSVSELAESLGLLTLPSRPWAVFNVNIANMDGMTKALDWVLYHAHKKKANLEYHQLNSTKSKAMKLEQIYVAAGCNRFLKCLSWRKDLLLYGSCNSVVLVKKLSKSDDFEVLKSFVAHSDDVRCVSWMTDDIFVSTSSDSTAIVWKRLADFSFVPWKILKGHASSVTACSGYQHESTLWIATASGDSSVKMWKIDLNMMKEDGEETSCQTIDLKSGFALEVKFHVLDGNVPLLVVARDNSKLQVYGRDPKGKVESNDLTLIHNLSGHDNWIVSLDLIQVQDDYLLASGSQDSFIRVWRLSPRTEAQAKMVQKSVKDSKDEEIKMKEEIVGMKCFSETKETKYFAIILETVLAGHEDKVQSVQWRPRFEDQSLTLLSCSMDKTVIVWTSSPDLGEIWEQSARFGEVGGNTLGFMGCQYDDNAEQILGYSFTGSFHYWANVNAEWKPFKTIGGHFGPVEDLDWERNGRYLVSTSLDQTTRLHAPYRVSNTSEAVSWHELARPQVHGYDLTCITMLPNHRFASGAEEKIVRTFETTRTFLANLRSISKETIQENENMVPRMALVPSLGLSNKGVNADENEGDSNSITYDVFETPPTEETLYQQTLWPEVYKLYGHGYEIFCLASNAQGTLIASACKASKAEHAEVILWSVDSWEIAQRLSGHDLTVTQMAFSPNDQYLLTVSRDRTWCLFGKSGETYTKIQRSKDKAVHQRLIWSCSWSEDSKFFATCSRDKKLAMWKLEEDKEVRVSLGCREVQSLQDSITAVAFAPNLEGGQKYVVACGLENGSIMLISFDPKADKEWNVVKHLGPNDAHHKTVKRLKFARHGDSIILASCSADHSVKLFKLIM
;
A
#
# COMPACT_ATOMS: atom_id res chain seq x y z
N MET A 1 2.16 2.50 46.37
CA MET A 1 3.51 3.03 46.69
C MET A 1 4.47 2.38 45.71
N GLY A 2 5.02 3.17 44.76
CA GLY A 2 5.65 2.64 43.54
C GLY A 2 7.18 2.58 43.56
N LEU A 3 7.75 2.11 42.44
CA LEU A 3 9.19 2.00 42.12
C LEU A 3 10.03 3.27 42.38
N GLU A 4 9.38 4.41 42.57
CA GLU A 4 9.96 5.74 42.78
C GLU A 4 10.72 5.88 44.11
N CYS A 5 10.39 5.04 45.10
CA CYS A 5 11.00 5.07 46.43
C CYS A 5 12.20 4.13 46.61
N LEU A 6 12.62 3.41 45.55
CA LEU A 6 13.76 2.50 45.64
C LEU A 6 15.10 3.26 45.65
N PRO A 7 16.11 2.79 46.41
CA PRO A 7 17.48 3.27 46.30
C PRO A 7 17.98 3.18 44.86
N LEU A 8 18.78 4.16 44.44
CA LEU A 8 19.23 4.30 43.05
C LEU A 8 20.01 3.06 42.57
N GLU A 9 20.77 2.41 43.46
CA GLU A 9 21.53 1.21 43.08
C GLU A 9 20.62 0.02 42.78
N ILE A 10 19.55 -0.17 43.57
CA ILE A 10 18.57 -1.25 43.37
C ILE A 10 17.77 -0.98 42.10
N PHE A 11 17.39 0.29 41.88
CA PHE A 11 16.71 0.72 40.67
C PHE A 11 17.56 0.44 39.41
N TYR A 12 18.85 0.77 39.43
CA TYR A 12 19.76 0.49 38.31
C TYR A 12 20.06 -0.99 38.12
N HIS A 13 20.13 -1.78 39.18
CA HIS A 13 20.29 -3.22 39.08
C HIS A 13 19.09 -3.87 38.39
N ILE A 14 17.86 -3.49 38.75
CA ILE A 14 16.64 -3.98 38.08
C ILE A 14 16.63 -3.61 36.59
N LEU A 15 16.92 -2.34 36.26
CA LEU A 15 17.00 -1.90 34.86
C LEU A 15 18.17 -2.55 34.11
N SER A 16 19.23 -2.99 34.80
CA SER A 16 20.37 -3.69 34.18
C SER A 16 20.00 -5.07 33.62
N HIS A 17 18.85 -5.63 33.99
CA HIS A 17 18.35 -6.88 33.44
C HIS A 17 17.28 -6.72 32.34
N LEU A 18 16.80 -5.50 32.10
CA LEU A 18 15.80 -5.22 31.05
C LEU A 18 16.44 -4.92 29.68
N PRO A 19 15.79 -5.26 28.55
CA PRO A 19 16.27 -4.90 27.22
C PRO A 19 16.16 -3.39 26.95
N LEU A 20 17.03 -2.87 26.07
CA LEU A 20 17.17 -1.44 25.74
C LEU A 20 15.85 -0.79 25.29
N SER A 21 15.04 -1.51 24.51
CA SER A 21 13.72 -1.07 24.05
C SER A 21 12.74 -0.83 25.20
N SER A 22 12.70 -1.75 26.18
CA SER A 22 11.83 -1.64 27.35
C SER A 22 12.27 -0.52 28.29
N ILE A 23 13.58 -0.29 28.46
CA ILE A 23 14.11 0.82 29.26
C ILE A 23 13.74 2.17 28.61
N TYR A 24 13.84 2.27 27.29
CA TYR A 24 13.46 3.47 26.54
C TYR A 24 11.96 3.76 26.63
N GLN A 25 11.11 2.73 26.52
CA GLN A 25 9.66 2.86 26.72
C GLN A 25 9.32 3.26 28.17
N LEU A 26 10.04 2.74 29.17
CA LEU A 26 9.84 3.09 30.58
C LEU A 26 10.21 4.55 30.87
N GLY A 27 11.28 5.04 30.24
CA GLY A 27 11.70 6.45 30.32
C GLY A 27 10.80 7.39 29.53
N ALA A 28 10.15 6.93 28.46
CA ALA A 28 9.19 7.71 27.68
C ALA A 28 7.80 7.83 28.36
N THR A 29 7.44 6.87 29.21
CA THR A 29 6.11 6.80 29.84
C THR A 29 6.02 7.51 31.20
N CYS A 30 7.14 7.74 31.89
CA CYS A 30 7.16 8.41 33.19
C CYS A 30 8.22 9.52 33.25
N ARG A 31 7.78 10.76 33.52
CA ARG A 31 8.66 11.95 33.63
C ARG A 31 9.78 11.78 34.66
N HIS A 32 9.49 11.10 35.78
CA HIS A 32 10.47 10.87 36.84
C HIS A 32 11.58 9.91 36.39
N PHE A 33 11.22 8.86 35.64
CA PHE A 33 12.20 7.93 35.08
C PHE A 33 12.89 8.49 33.83
N HIS A 34 12.26 9.41 33.10
CA HIS A 34 12.86 10.05 31.93
C HIS A 34 14.21 10.70 32.25
N ALA A 35 14.27 11.52 33.30
CA ALA A 35 15.52 12.18 33.69
C ALA A 35 16.57 11.17 34.17
N LYS A 36 16.17 10.17 34.97
CA LYS A 36 17.07 9.14 35.50
C LYS A 36 17.62 8.19 34.42
N ILE A 37 16.88 7.98 33.33
CA ILE A 37 17.25 7.06 32.23
C ILE A 37 17.93 7.82 31.09
N HIS A 38 17.43 8.97 30.66
CA HIS A 38 17.92 9.65 29.44
C HIS A 38 18.98 10.71 29.70
N GLN A 39 19.14 11.19 30.93
CA GLN A 39 20.09 12.26 31.26
C GLN A 39 21.22 11.78 32.19
N ASN A 40 21.17 10.54 32.67
CA ASN A 40 22.18 10.01 33.58
C ASN A 40 23.19 9.12 32.83
N GLU A 41 24.32 9.70 32.44
CA GLU A 41 25.39 8.99 31.72
C GLU A 41 25.95 7.78 32.50
N SER A 42 26.02 7.88 33.83
CA SER A 42 26.54 6.83 34.71
C SER A 42 25.77 5.51 34.59
N PHE A 43 24.44 5.58 34.41
CA PHE A 43 23.59 4.40 34.21
C PHE A 43 23.92 3.69 32.88
N TRP A 44 24.08 4.46 31.80
CA TRP A 44 24.45 3.91 30.48
C TRP A 44 25.86 3.33 30.47
N ARG A 45 26.82 3.98 31.14
CA ARG A 45 28.18 3.45 31.34
C ARG A 45 28.15 2.11 32.10
N PHE A 46 27.38 2.02 33.18
CA PHE A 46 27.19 0.77 33.94
C PHE A 46 26.59 -0.35 33.08
N LYS A 47 25.51 -0.08 32.35
CA LYS A 47 24.81 -1.05 31.49
C LYS A 47 25.70 -1.59 30.36
N VAL A 48 26.45 -0.70 29.70
CA VAL A 48 27.36 -1.06 28.60
C VAL A 48 28.52 -1.92 29.12
N ASN A 49 29.11 -1.57 30.27
CA ASN A 49 30.16 -2.36 30.90
C ASN A 49 29.66 -3.75 31.35
N HIS A 50 28.42 -3.84 31.83
CA HIS A 50 27.85 -5.08 32.33
C HIS A 50 27.43 -6.06 31.22
N GLN A 51 26.96 -5.57 30.07
CA GLN A 51 26.50 -6.42 28.97
C GLN A 51 27.60 -6.85 27.99
N ASN A 52 28.65 -6.03 27.80
CA ASN A 52 29.57 -6.22 26.68
C ASN A 52 31.03 -6.54 27.06
N HIS A 53 31.39 -6.58 28.35
CA HIS A 53 32.75 -6.92 28.84
C HIS A 53 33.90 -6.31 28.02
N LEU A 54 33.83 -5.02 27.69
CA LEU A 54 34.84 -4.35 26.86
C LEU A 54 35.98 -3.77 27.71
N LEU A 55 37.20 -4.29 27.53
CA LEU A 55 38.46 -3.70 28.02
C LEU A 55 39.09 -2.86 26.91
N PHE A 56 39.50 -1.63 27.23
CA PHE A 56 40.20 -0.74 26.32
C PHE A 56 41.69 -1.09 26.26
N ALA A 57 42.25 -1.23 25.06
CA ALA A 57 43.69 -1.37 24.85
C ALA A 57 44.23 -0.14 24.09
N VAL A 58 45.32 0.45 24.60
CA VAL A 58 46.04 1.57 24.00
C VAL A 58 47.03 1.03 22.96
N GLU A 59 47.13 1.64 21.77
CA GLU A 59 48.25 1.39 20.86
C GLU A 59 49.49 2.17 21.32
N GLY A 60 50.44 1.44 21.91
CA GLY A 60 51.83 1.89 22.09
C GLY A 60 52.23 2.20 23.54
N GLY A 61 52.76 1.20 24.24
CA GLY A 61 53.50 1.36 25.50
C GLY A 61 52.73 0.94 26.75
N GLU A 62 53.40 0.11 27.56
CA GLU A 62 53.02 -0.59 28.80
C GLU A 62 51.71 -0.14 29.51
N GLY A 63 50.84 -1.13 29.74
CA GLY A 63 49.50 -0.95 30.27
C GLY A 63 49.45 -0.33 31.68
N PRO A 64 48.44 0.49 31.99
CA PRO A 64 48.26 1.01 33.33
C PRO A 64 47.24 0.19 34.14
N SER A 65 47.56 0.13 35.43
CA SER A 65 46.81 -0.43 36.54
C SER A 65 45.44 0.22 36.77
N SER A 66 44.43 -0.64 36.91
CA SER A 66 43.23 -0.63 37.77
C SER A 66 42.49 0.64 38.26
N ASP A 67 42.84 1.87 37.90
CA ASP A 67 42.04 3.05 38.28
C ASP A 67 41.49 3.78 37.04
N LEU A 68 40.17 3.68 36.87
CA LEU A 68 39.39 4.29 35.79
C LEU A 68 39.28 5.81 35.97
N ASP A 69 40.14 6.55 35.27
CA ASP A 69 39.98 7.99 35.09
C ASP A 69 38.77 8.26 34.15
N LEU A 70 37.71 8.88 34.68
CA LEU A 70 36.41 9.09 34.01
C LEU A 70 36.39 10.27 33.02
N SER A 71 37.56 10.82 32.68
CA SER A 71 37.71 12.09 31.95
C SER A 71 37.83 11.97 30.42
N PHE A 72 37.61 10.79 29.83
CA PHE A 72 37.69 10.62 28.37
C PHE A 72 36.32 10.50 27.68
N THR A 73 36.12 11.28 26.62
CA THR A 73 34.96 11.24 25.72
C THR A 73 35.21 10.26 24.57
N PRO A 74 34.34 9.26 24.34
CA PRO A 74 34.55 8.27 23.29
C PRO A 74 34.26 8.88 21.91
N THR A 75 35.22 8.77 20.98
CA THR A 75 35.14 9.33 19.62
C THR A 75 34.67 8.32 18.55
N GLY A 76 33.78 7.39 18.87
CA GLY A 76 33.24 6.47 17.86
C GLY A 76 32.12 5.56 18.32
N LEU A 77 31.13 5.35 17.44
CA LEU A 77 29.95 4.50 17.67
C LEU A 77 30.06 3.17 16.91
N ILE A 78 29.68 2.08 17.58
CA ILE A 78 29.55 0.72 17.03
C ILE A 78 28.20 0.59 16.28
N ARG A 79 28.22 -0.16 15.18
CA ARG A 79 27.07 -0.42 14.30
C ARG A 79 26.32 -1.69 14.72
N ASP A 80 24.99 -1.61 14.84
CA ASP A 80 24.09 -2.78 14.87
C ASP A 80 23.30 -2.85 13.54
N PRO A 81 23.40 -3.94 12.76
CA PRO A 81 22.67 -4.10 11.51
C PRO A 81 21.16 -4.39 11.63
N SER A 82 20.60 -4.51 12.84
CA SER A 82 19.21 -4.95 13.06
C SER A 82 18.17 -3.84 13.26
N LEU A 83 18.57 -2.56 13.31
CA LEU A 83 17.66 -1.43 13.53
C LEU A 83 17.30 -0.70 12.23
N LEU A 84 16.04 -0.82 11.80
CA LEU A 84 15.40 0.00 10.76
C LEU A 84 14.66 1.18 11.42
N GLY A 85 14.90 2.42 10.95
CA GLY A 85 14.05 3.59 11.23
C GLY A 85 14.68 4.77 12.02
N TYR A 86 14.50 5.98 11.48
CA TYR A 86 14.58 7.36 12.03
C TYR A 86 15.81 7.85 12.82
N LYS A 87 16.79 7.00 13.18
CA LYS A 87 18.04 7.44 13.81
C LYS A 87 19.10 8.02 12.85
N GLU A 88 18.95 7.82 11.54
CA GLU A 88 19.84 8.45 10.54
C GLU A 88 19.63 9.98 10.46
N LEU A 89 18.42 10.47 10.78
CA LEU A 89 18.07 11.89 10.66
C LEU A 89 18.69 12.75 11.76
N TYR A 90 18.92 12.20 12.95
CA TYR A 90 19.46 12.97 14.09
C TYR A 90 20.94 13.34 13.88
N LEU A 91 21.67 12.59 13.05
CA LEU A 91 23.08 12.88 12.74
C LEU A 91 23.23 13.99 11.66
N LEU A 92 22.27 14.09 10.73
CA LEU A 92 22.23 15.12 9.67
C LEU A 92 21.85 16.52 10.20
N CYS A 93 21.16 16.59 11.33
CA CYS A 93 20.60 17.82 11.88
C CYS A 93 21.37 18.38 13.08
N SER A 94 22.55 17.83 13.44
CA SER A 94 23.38 18.48 14.45
C SER A 94 23.87 19.84 13.93
N HIS A 95 23.74 20.87 14.77
CA HIS A 95 24.16 22.23 14.46
C HIS A 95 25.65 22.28 14.07
N GLU A 96 26.48 21.43 14.67
CA GLU A 96 27.92 21.29 14.39
C GLU A 96 28.20 20.72 12.99
N PHE A 97 27.41 19.74 12.51
CA PHE A 97 27.58 19.20 11.15
C PHE A 97 27.08 20.17 10.06
N GLN A 98 26.04 20.96 10.36
CA GLN A 98 25.55 22.01 9.46
C GLN A 98 26.50 23.21 9.36
N GLU A 99 27.18 23.57 10.45
CA GLU A 99 28.26 24.57 10.47
C GLU A 99 29.46 24.12 9.61
N VAL A 100 29.86 22.85 9.71
CA VAL A 100 30.93 22.27 8.87
C VAL A 100 30.55 22.30 7.38
N LEU A 101 29.30 21.98 7.03
CA LEU A 101 28.80 22.06 5.65
C LEU A 101 28.69 23.51 5.12
N LYS A 102 28.36 24.48 5.98
CA LYS A 102 28.35 25.91 5.62
C LYS A 102 29.77 26.47 5.44
N GLY A 103 30.73 26.01 6.23
CA GLY A 103 32.15 26.36 6.11
C GLY A 103 32.81 25.82 4.83
N LEU A 104 32.37 24.65 4.35
CA LEU A 104 32.89 23.98 3.14
C LEU A 104 32.55 24.70 1.82
N ARG A 105 31.66 25.70 1.80
CA ARG A 105 31.32 26.49 0.60
C ARG A 105 32.32 27.61 0.28
N LYS A 106 33.30 27.91 1.14
CA LYS A 106 34.13 29.13 1.03
C LYS A 106 35.63 28.93 0.77
N ALA A 107 36.17 27.71 0.60
CA ALA A 107 37.60 27.54 0.35
C ALA A 107 37.92 26.38 -0.61
N GLU A 108 38.65 26.67 -1.69
CA GLU A 108 39.07 25.74 -2.76
C GLU A 108 40.13 24.70 -2.34
N VAL A 109 40.61 24.70 -1.09
CA VAL A 109 41.86 24.01 -0.71
C VAL A 109 41.66 22.55 -0.23
N HIS A 110 40.44 22.03 -0.13
CA HIS A 110 40.21 20.70 0.47
C HIS A 110 39.48 19.67 -0.40
N ARG A 111 39.87 19.53 -1.67
CA ARG A 111 39.47 18.39 -2.53
C ARG A 111 39.97 17.02 -2.03
N GLU A 112 40.99 16.97 -1.16
CA GLU A 112 41.57 15.71 -0.66
C GLU A 112 41.08 15.25 0.72
N TYR A 113 40.34 16.07 1.47
CA TYR A 113 40.03 15.77 2.88
C TYR A 113 38.82 14.83 3.04
N LEU A 114 37.77 15.03 2.25
CA LEU A 114 36.57 14.19 2.26
C LEU A 114 36.84 12.73 1.83
N PRO A 115 37.65 12.47 0.78
CA PRO A 115 38.05 11.11 0.42
C PRO A 115 38.92 10.42 1.48
N ARG A 116 39.78 11.17 2.21
CA ARG A 116 40.58 10.62 3.33
C ARG A 116 39.71 10.26 4.53
N LEU A 117 38.71 11.07 4.85
CA LEU A 117 37.77 10.79 5.93
C LEU A 117 36.89 9.55 5.60
N LEU A 118 36.36 9.47 4.37
CA LEU A 118 35.61 8.30 3.90
C LEU A 118 36.48 7.03 3.83
N ARG A 119 37.78 7.17 3.52
CA ARG A 119 38.76 6.08 3.59
C ARG A 119 38.97 5.56 5.02
N SER A 120 38.82 6.39 6.05
CA SER A 120 39.02 5.95 7.44
C SER A 120 37.81 5.21 8.02
N ILE A 121 36.64 5.29 7.39
CA ILE A 121 35.36 4.81 7.94
C ILE A 121 34.84 3.57 7.19
N VAL A 122 35.30 3.30 5.96
CA VAL A 122 34.77 2.23 5.10
C VAL A 122 35.74 1.01 5.04
N PRO A 123 35.25 -0.25 5.12
CA PRO A 123 36.11 -1.45 5.14
C PRO A 123 36.96 -1.67 3.88
N LYS A 124 38.10 -2.40 4.02
CA LYS A 124 39.04 -2.64 2.90
C LYS A 124 38.48 -3.22 1.61
N SER A 125 37.40 -3.98 1.73
CA SER A 125 36.71 -4.64 0.65
C SER A 125 35.77 -3.74 -0.18
N TRP A 126 35.42 -2.55 0.30
CA TRP A 126 34.48 -1.65 -0.37
C TRP A 126 35.16 -0.58 -1.24
N TRP A 127 36.50 -0.50 -1.20
CA TRP A 127 37.24 0.45 -2.02
C TRP A 127 37.08 0.26 -3.52
N ASN A 128 36.91 -0.97 -3.99
CA ASN A 128 36.73 -1.24 -5.42
C ASN A 128 35.29 -0.96 -5.92
N ASN A 129 34.33 -0.73 -5.01
CA ASN A 129 32.90 -0.53 -5.33
C ASN A 129 32.39 0.89 -5.01
N LEU A 130 33.20 1.76 -4.39
CA LEU A 130 32.94 3.19 -4.32
C LEU A 130 33.21 3.82 -5.70
N GLN A 131 32.29 3.64 -6.65
CA GLN A 131 32.25 4.51 -7.83
C GLN A 131 31.97 5.93 -7.35
N SER A 132 32.87 6.83 -7.73
CA SER A 132 32.89 8.26 -7.43
C SER A 132 31.50 8.91 -7.56
N PHE A 133 30.85 9.21 -6.44
CA PHE A 133 29.59 9.96 -6.43
C PHE A 133 29.74 11.44 -6.88
N TYR A 134 30.97 11.88 -7.12
CA TYR A 134 31.26 13.17 -7.70
C TYR A 134 32.48 12.99 -8.61
N ASP A 135 32.27 12.90 -9.92
CA ASP A 135 33.33 13.20 -10.87
C ASP A 135 33.09 14.65 -11.36
N PRO A 136 33.78 15.64 -10.79
CA PRO A 136 33.64 17.04 -11.22
C PRO A 136 34.08 17.25 -12.68
N ASN A 137 34.64 16.22 -13.33
CA ASN A 137 34.99 16.22 -14.75
C ASN A 137 33.99 15.40 -15.60
N PHE A 138 32.86 14.95 -15.04
CA PHE A 138 31.84 14.22 -15.80
C PHE A 138 31.18 15.15 -16.82
N SER A 139 31.56 14.97 -18.08
CA SER A 139 31.02 15.71 -19.22
C SER A 139 30.35 14.74 -20.20
N VAL A 140 29.16 15.07 -20.68
CA VAL A 140 28.46 14.30 -21.72
C VAL A 140 28.49 15.07 -23.04
N ARG A 141 28.84 14.40 -24.14
CA ARG A 141 28.82 15.02 -25.49
C ARG A 141 27.63 14.53 -26.30
N CYS A 142 26.77 15.46 -26.69
CA CYS A 142 25.55 15.18 -27.45
C CYS A 142 25.61 15.87 -28.81
N ALA A 143 25.17 15.16 -29.85
CA ALA A 143 25.01 15.75 -31.19
C ALA A 143 23.53 16.05 -31.45
N LEU A 144 23.19 17.28 -31.81
CA LEU A 144 21.84 17.73 -32.12
C LEU A 144 21.68 17.95 -33.63
N PHE A 145 20.73 17.28 -34.26
CA PHE A 145 20.44 17.38 -35.70
C PHE A 145 18.93 17.21 -35.98
N GLY A 146 18.48 17.46 -37.22
CA GLY A 146 17.10 17.27 -37.64
C GLY A 146 16.41 18.54 -38.17
N PRO A 147 15.26 18.40 -38.86
CA PRO A 147 14.59 19.50 -39.55
C PRO A 147 14.12 20.60 -38.59
N GLY A 148 13.86 20.26 -37.33
CA GLY A 148 13.50 21.18 -36.27
C GLY A 148 14.64 22.11 -35.81
N ILE A 149 15.86 22.03 -36.33
CA ILE A 149 16.91 23.03 -36.04
C ILE A 149 16.96 24.09 -37.14
N GLU A 150 16.25 23.87 -38.24
CA GLU A 150 16.28 24.74 -39.42
C GLU A 150 14.95 25.45 -39.66
N SER A 151 13.87 24.99 -39.01
CA SER A 151 12.56 25.62 -39.13
C SER A 151 12.52 27.02 -38.52
N PRO A 152 11.85 28.02 -39.12
CA PRO A 152 11.75 29.38 -38.59
C PRO A 152 11.33 29.50 -37.11
N ASN A 153 10.47 28.59 -36.62
CA ASN A 153 9.96 28.61 -35.24
C ASN A 153 11.00 28.10 -34.22
N THR A 154 11.89 27.22 -34.67
CA THR A 154 12.77 26.40 -33.84
C THR A 154 14.25 26.56 -34.23
N LYS A 155 14.58 27.36 -35.26
CA LYS A 155 15.94 27.58 -35.81
C LYS A 155 16.93 28.14 -34.79
N TYR A 156 16.40 28.81 -33.77
CA TYR A 156 17.16 29.32 -32.64
C TYR A 156 17.01 28.46 -31.39
N LEU A 157 16.65 27.17 -31.49
CA LEU A 157 16.42 26.28 -30.34
C LEU A 157 17.55 26.36 -29.32
N VAL A 158 18.80 26.28 -29.77
CA VAL A 158 19.98 26.41 -28.89
C VAL A 158 20.12 27.82 -28.28
N HIS A 159 19.85 28.89 -29.03
CA HIS A 159 19.84 30.24 -28.48
C HIS A 159 18.70 30.47 -27.48
N LYS A 160 17.53 29.85 -27.70
CA LYS A 160 16.39 29.88 -26.79
C LYS A 160 16.67 29.05 -25.53
N MET A 161 17.39 27.93 -25.64
CA MET A 161 17.90 27.16 -24.48
C MET A 161 18.77 28.05 -23.60
N ILE A 162 19.76 28.73 -24.19
CA ILE A 162 20.71 29.62 -23.49
C ILE A 162 20.00 30.83 -22.85
N LYS A 163 19.05 31.43 -23.56
CA LYS A 163 18.32 32.63 -23.09
C LYS A 163 17.14 32.32 -22.17
N SER A 164 16.80 31.05 -21.97
CA SER A 164 15.70 30.68 -21.09
C SER A 164 16.03 31.11 -19.65
N HIS A 165 15.15 31.88 -19.00
CA HIS A 165 15.37 32.36 -17.62
C HIS A 165 15.16 31.26 -16.56
N THR A 166 15.37 29.99 -16.92
CA THR A 166 15.22 28.87 -16.00
C THR A 166 16.52 28.68 -15.22
N ASN A 167 16.45 28.55 -13.89
CA ASN A 167 17.62 28.38 -13.00
C ASN A 167 18.41 27.06 -13.22
N LEU A 168 18.09 26.30 -14.27
CA LEU A 168 18.57 24.93 -14.51
C LEU A 168 19.63 24.83 -15.62
N PHE A 169 19.70 25.80 -16.54
CA PHE A 169 20.67 25.84 -17.65
C PHE A 169 21.55 27.08 -17.50
N ASP A 170 22.85 26.91 -17.26
CA ASP A 170 23.80 28.01 -17.28
C ASP A 170 24.78 27.80 -18.45
N ALA A 171 24.79 28.74 -19.41
CA ALA A 171 25.69 28.64 -20.55
C ALA A 171 27.09 29.09 -20.14
N THR A 172 28.01 28.14 -20.04
CA THR A 172 29.36 28.38 -19.50
C THR A 172 30.38 28.72 -20.60
N GLY A 173 30.09 28.38 -21.86
CA GLY A 173 30.95 28.72 -22.99
C GLY A 173 30.42 28.23 -24.33
N PHE A 174 31.01 28.74 -25.42
CA PHE A 174 30.79 28.21 -26.77
C PHE A 174 31.76 27.07 -27.04
N VAL A 175 31.26 25.97 -27.60
CA VAL A 175 32.11 24.92 -28.14
C VAL A 175 32.52 25.38 -29.54
N THR A 176 33.78 25.76 -29.71
CA THR A 176 34.32 26.11 -31.03
C THR A 176 34.21 24.87 -31.93
N GLY A 177 33.43 24.99 -33.00
CA GLY A 177 33.31 23.95 -34.02
C GLY A 177 34.65 23.59 -34.64
N LEU A 178 34.65 22.49 -35.39
CA LEU A 178 35.83 22.05 -36.15
C LEU A 178 36.30 23.18 -37.08
N PRO A 179 37.62 23.38 -37.25
CA PRO A 179 38.14 24.43 -38.12
C PRO A 179 37.58 24.23 -39.54
N GLY A 180 36.78 25.19 -40.01
CA GLY A 180 36.07 25.09 -41.29
C GLY A 180 34.54 25.05 -41.19
N GLY A 181 33.91 25.79 -40.27
CA GLY A 181 32.47 26.14 -40.36
C GLY A 181 31.47 25.03 -40.06
N PHE A 182 31.91 23.84 -39.62
CA PHE A 182 31.02 22.72 -39.32
C PHE A 182 30.74 22.62 -37.81
N GLY A 183 29.48 22.93 -37.46
CA GLY A 183 28.87 22.76 -36.15
C GLY A 183 29.21 23.84 -35.13
N SER A 184 28.24 24.70 -34.83
CA SER A 184 28.26 25.53 -33.63
C SER A 184 27.72 24.70 -32.46
N GLY A 185 28.34 24.81 -31.29
CA GLY A 185 27.89 24.13 -30.09
C GLY A 185 27.92 25.04 -28.87
N VAL A 186 27.19 24.63 -27.84
CA VAL A 186 27.20 25.30 -26.54
C VAL A 186 27.51 24.30 -25.44
N GLN A 187 28.29 24.74 -24.47
CA GLN A 187 28.48 24.02 -23.22
C GLN A 187 27.47 24.53 -22.20
N ILE A 188 26.64 23.62 -21.71
CA ILE A 188 25.59 23.89 -20.74
C ILE A 188 25.99 23.24 -19.42
N ASP A 189 26.02 24.03 -18.35
CA ASP A 189 26.07 23.50 -16.99
C ASP A 189 24.63 23.22 -16.53
N PHE A 190 24.30 21.94 -16.48
CA PHE A 190 22.98 21.48 -16.07
C PHE A 190 22.93 21.28 -14.55
N ARG A 191 21.97 21.93 -13.90
CA ARG A 191 21.78 21.93 -12.43
C ARG A 191 23.02 22.39 -11.63
N LYS A 192 23.96 23.11 -12.26
CA LYS A 192 25.24 23.56 -11.67
C LYS A 192 26.12 22.41 -11.17
N MET A 193 25.99 21.24 -11.79
CA MET A 193 26.66 20.00 -11.35
C MET A 193 27.21 19.16 -12.51
N TYR A 194 26.66 19.26 -13.73
CA TYR A 194 27.03 18.40 -14.86
C TYR A 194 27.28 19.21 -16.14
N GLN A 195 28.39 18.94 -16.82
CA GLN A 195 28.72 19.61 -18.08
C GLN A 195 28.16 18.83 -19.28
N ILE A 196 27.30 19.47 -20.08
CA ILE A 196 26.76 18.90 -21.31
C ILE A 196 27.25 19.72 -22.50
N HIS A 197 28.00 19.08 -23.39
CA HIS A 197 28.48 19.68 -24.63
C HIS A 197 27.50 19.33 -25.75
N LEU A 198 26.69 20.29 -26.17
CA LEU A 198 25.71 20.12 -27.25
C LEU A 198 26.30 20.65 -28.55
N ILE A 199 26.47 19.78 -29.54
CA ILE A 199 27.09 20.09 -30.83
C ILE A 199 26.03 20.00 -31.93
N CYS A 200 25.73 21.10 -32.63
CA CYS A 200 24.79 21.07 -33.74
C CYS A 200 25.45 20.50 -35.00
N LEU A 201 24.91 19.41 -35.55
CA LEU A 201 25.37 18.85 -36.81
C LEU A 201 24.35 19.15 -37.90
N TYR A 202 24.79 19.82 -38.95
CA TYR A 202 23.96 20.16 -40.10
C TYR A 202 24.22 19.18 -41.25
N THR A 203 23.15 18.71 -41.89
CA THR A 203 23.23 17.76 -43.00
C THR A 203 23.65 18.42 -44.30
N ASN A 204 23.50 19.74 -44.45
CA ASN A 204 23.74 20.48 -45.70
C ASN A 204 24.49 21.81 -45.46
N SER A 205 25.16 22.35 -46.50
CA SER A 205 25.79 23.69 -46.42
C SER A 205 24.76 24.81 -46.27
N GLU A 206 25.15 25.94 -45.67
CA GLU A 206 24.27 27.11 -45.46
C GLU A 206 23.56 27.57 -46.74
N ARG A 207 24.31 27.73 -47.84
CA ARG A 207 23.75 28.14 -49.13
C ARG A 207 22.75 27.11 -49.69
N VAL A 208 23.00 25.81 -49.53
CA VAL A 208 22.09 24.75 -50.00
C VAL A 208 20.82 24.70 -49.14
N ARG A 209 20.94 24.91 -47.83
CA ARG A 209 19.79 25.01 -46.91
C ARG A 209 18.87 26.19 -47.22
N GLU A 210 19.45 27.31 -47.63
CA GLU A 210 18.68 28.51 -47.98
C GLU A 210 18.09 28.45 -49.39
N CYS A 211 18.71 27.72 -50.33
CA CYS A 211 18.27 27.63 -51.71
C CYS A 211 17.37 26.42 -52.05
N GLN A 212 17.33 25.36 -51.23
CA GLN A 212 16.58 24.13 -51.52
C GLN A 212 15.69 23.68 -50.34
N SER A 213 14.42 23.37 -50.60
CA SER A 213 13.44 22.89 -49.60
C SER A 213 12.93 21.47 -49.91
N GLY A 214 12.44 20.78 -48.87
CA GLY A 214 11.85 19.44 -48.99
C GLY A 214 12.83 18.34 -49.41
N ILE A 215 12.33 17.28 -50.05
CA ILE A 215 13.10 16.06 -50.41
C ILE A 215 14.31 16.38 -51.31
N GLN A 216 14.27 17.45 -52.11
CA GLN A 216 15.37 17.82 -53.01
C GLN A 216 16.67 18.16 -52.26
N ARG A 217 16.57 18.64 -51.01
CA ARG A 217 17.72 18.97 -50.16
C ARG A 217 18.41 17.74 -49.56
N LEU A 218 17.76 16.56 -49.57
CA LEU A 218 18.26 15.31 -48.99
C LEU A 218 19.03 14.44 -49.99
N LYS A 219 19.29 14.94 -51.21
CA LYS A 219 20.09 14.22 -52.21
C LYS A 219 21.50 13.97 -51.68
N ALA A 220 22.00 12.75 -51.87
CA ALA A 220 23.30 12.30 -51.34
C ALA A 220 24.47 13.24 -51.68
N GLY A 221 24.49 13.82 -52.89
CA GLY A 221 25.54 14.77 -53.32
C GLY A 221 25.54 16.13 -52.61
N ASN A 222 24.48 16.46 -51.87
CA ASN A 222 24.37 17.70 -51.09
C ASN A 222 24.63 17.48 -49.58
N ASN A 223 24.67 16.21 -49.14
CA ASN A 223 24.72 15.86 -47.73
C ASN A 223 26.16 15.80 -47.20
N MET A 224 26.48 16.73 -46.31
CA MET A 224 27.81 16.91 -45.73
C MET A 224 28.22 15.78 -44.75
N LEU A 225 27.27 14.98 -44.25
CA LEU A 225 27.58 13.80 -43.43
C LEU A 225 28.01 12.58 -44.25
N ILE A 226 27.76 12.55 -45.56
CA ILE A 226 28.00 11.37 -46.43
C ILE A 226 28.93 11.68 -47.61
N ALA A 227 29.00 12.93 -48.07
CA ALA A 227 29.78 13.30 -49.24
C ALA A 227 31.28 13.42 -48.93
N SER A 228 32.02 12.31 -49.06
CA SER A 228 33.41 12.36 -49.54
C SER A 228 33.38 12.23 -51.06
N GLU A 229 34.17 13.03 -51.79
CA GLU A 229 34.05 13.20 -53.25
C GLU A 229 34.15 11.90 -54.10
N THR A 230 34.47 10.76 -53.51
CA THR A 230 34.56 9.46 -54.22
C THR A 230 34.06 8.24 -53.44
N SER A 231 33.42 8.38 -52.26
CA SER A 231 32.87 7.23 -51.53
C SER A 231 31.72 7.60 -50.59
N GLU A 232 30.80 6.66 -50.30
CA GLU A 232 29.74 6.78 -49.28
C GLU A 232 30.27 6.92 -47.83
N MET A 233 31.53 7.36 -47.66
CA MET A 233 32.19 7.56 -46.38
C MET A 233 31.92 8.97 -45.84
N PRO A 234 31.65 9.14 -44.54
CA PRO A 234 31.50 10.45 -43.93
C PRO A 234 32.76 11.32 -44.07
N HIS A 235 32.57 12.64 -44.06
CA HIS A 235 33.67 13.60 -44.06
C HIS A 235 34.63 13.36 -42.87
N GLU A 236 35.94 13.44 -43.10
CA GLU A 236 36.98 13.04 -42.14
C GLU A 236 36.86 13.76 -40.78
N SER A 237 36.49 15.03 -40.80
CA SER A 237 36.28 15.83 -39.58
C SER A 237 35.08 15.35 -38.73
N VAL A 238 34.03 14.79 -39.35
CA VAL A 238 32.90 14.18 -38.65
C VAL A 238 33.30 12.85 -38.05
N LEU A 239 34.08 12.03 -38.78
CA LEU A 239 34.61 10.76 -38.28
C LEU A 239 35.47 10.92 -37.02
N GLN A 240 36.19 12.04 -36.88
CA GLN A 240 36.95 12.35 -35.65
C GLN A 240 36.06 12.65 -34.44
N LEU A 241 34.84 13.14 -34.66
CA LEU A 241 33.91 13.55 -33.59
C LEU A 241 33.11 12.37 -33.03
N LEU A 242 32.69 11.44 -33.90
CA LEU A 242 31.78 10.32 -33.58
C LEU A 242 32.23 9.43 -32.41
N PRO A 243 33.52 9.06 -32.23
CA PRO A 243 33.94 8.23 -31.11
C PRO A 243 33.72 8.86 -29.73
N SER A 244 33.67 10.20 -29.69
CA SER A 244 33.53 11.00 -28.48
C SER A 244 32.08 11.31 -28.09
N LEU A 245 31.10 10.95 -28.92
CA LEU A 245 29.68 11.17 -28.63
C LEU A 245 29.13 10.12 -27.67
N ASP A 246 28.18 10.57 -26.84
CA ASP A 246 27.47 9.74 -25.87
C ASP A 246 25.99 9.55 -26.22
N CYS A 247 25.35 10.54 -26.86
CA CYS A 247 23.94 10.50 -27.27
C CYS A 247 23.68 11.40 -28.50
N ILE A 248 22.62 11.10 -29.25
CA ILE A 248 22.22 11.85 -30.45
C ILE A 248 20.78 12.35 -30.31
N PHE A 249 20.57 13.64 -30.53
CA PHE A 249 19.27 14.30 -30.44
C PHE A 249 18.75 14.59 -31.85
N PHE A 250 17.52 14.17 -32.12
CA PHE A 250 16.81 14.43 -33.37
C PHE A 250 15.65 15.39 -33.13
N ALA A 251 15.79 16.65 -33.51
CA ALA A 251 14.76 17.67 -33.28
C ALA A 251 13.81 17.80 -34.48
N LEU A 252 12.51 17.82 -34.17
CA LEU A 252 11.41 18.00 -35.11
C LEU A 252 10.65 19.27 -34.73
N ASP A 253 10.20 20.04 -35.73
CA ASP A 253 9.25 21.11 -35.50
C ASP A 253 7.84 20.59 -35.78
N THR A 254 7.04 20.38 -34.74
CA THR A 254 5.66 19.88 -34.86
C THR A 254 4.62 21.01 -34.89
N SER A 255 5.06 22.28 -34.85
CA SER A 255 4.17 23.44 -34.84
C SER A 255 3.69 23.89 -36.22
N LYS A 256 4.34 23.44 -37.30
CA LYS A 256 4.26 24.09 -38.61
C LYS A 256 3.24 23.50 -39.60
N TYR A 257 2.56 22.41 -39.25
CA TYR A 257 1.98 21.54 -40.27
C TYR A 257 0.48 21.28 -40.06
N GLU A 258 -0.32 21.62 -41.08
CA GLU A 258 -1.77 21.38 -41.18
C GLU A 258 -2.11 20.11 -42.01
N ALA A 259 -1.10 19.39 -42.50
CA ALA A 259 -1.26 18.22 -43.37
C ALA A 259 -1.15 16.88 -42.63
N ASN A 260 -1.57 15.81 -43.32
CA ASN A 260 -1.66 14.43 -42.83
C ASN A 260 -0.30 13.90 -42.34
N LEU A 261 -0.22 13.44 -41.08
CA LEU A 261 1.02 13.02 -40.38
C LEU A 261 1.87 12.01 -41.20
N GLU A 262 1.22 11.15 -41.97
CA GLU A 262 1.87 10.09 -42.76
C GLU A 262 2.80 10.63 -43.86
N GLU A 263 2.46 11.73 -44.53
CA GLU A 263 3.28 12.27 -45.63
C GLU A 263 4.56 12.92 -45.11
N GLU A 264 4.47 13.63 -43.97
CA GLU A 264 5.61 14.32 -43.38
C GLU A 264 6.50 13.40 -42.55
N ALA A 265 5.91 12.41 -41.88
CA ALA A 265 6.69 11.41 -41.17
C ALA A 265 7.58 10.60 -42.12
N GLN A 266 7.15 10.36 -43.37
CA GLN A 266 8.02 9.76 -44.39
C GLN A 266 9.24 10.63 -44.68
N PHE A 267 9.05 11.96 -44.74
CA PHE A 267 10.15 12.90 -44.91
C PHE A 267 11.11 12.87 -43.70
N TRP A 268 10.60 12.99 -42.47
CA TRP A 268 11.43 12.93 -41.25
C TRP A 268 12.16 11.59 -41.11
N LYS A 269 11.49 10.49 -41.44
CA LYS A 269 12.07 9.15 -41.45
C LYS A 269 13.20 9.03 -42.46
N SER A 270 13.04 9.58 -43.67
CA SER A 270 14.11 9.58 -44.68
C SER A 270 15.35 10.36 -44.20
N GLU A 271 15.16 11.49 -43.51
CA GLU A 271 16.25 12.30 -42.96
C GLU A 271 16.97 11.59 -41.80
N LEU A 272 16.20 10.92 -40.92
CA LEU A 272 16.74 10.08 -39.85
C LEU A 272 17.53 8.88 -40.41
N GLU A 273 17.02 8.20 -41.44
CA GLU A 273 17.69 7.07 -42.08
C GLU A 273 19.01 7.46 -42.76
N ILE A 274 19.04 8.61 -43.44
CA ILE A 274 20.26 9.14 -44.06
C ILE A 274 21.32 9.40 -42.99
N MET A 275 20.95 10.00 -41.86
CA MET A 275 21.86 10.21 -40.73
C MET A 275 22.35 8.86 -40.18
N LEU A 276 21.44 7.92 -39.92
CA LEU A 276 21.79 6.60 -39.41
C LEU A 276 22.72 5.85 -40.36
N LYS A 277 22.55 5.97 -41.69
CA LYS A 277 23.46 5.42 -42.70
C LYS A 277 24.86 6.04 -42.58
N GLY A 278 24.97 7.37 -42.45
CA GLY A 278 26.26 8.03 -42.22
C GLY A 278 26.96 7.57 -40.93
N LEU A 279 26.18 7.21 -39.90
CA LEU A 279 26.72 6.71 -38.63
C LEU A 279 27.03 5.21 -38.58
N LYS A 280 26.60 4.41 -39.56
CA LYS A 280 26.87 2.95 -39.61
C LYS A 280 28.37 2.63 -39.60
N PHE A 281 29.21 3.55 -40.09
CA PHE A 281 30.67 3.38 -40.10
C PHE A 281 31.32 3.43 -38.70
N CYS A 282 30.57 3.83 -37.66
CA CYS A 282 31.02 3.86 -36.27
C CYS A 282 30.27 2.83 -35.41
N ASP A 283 30.32 1.56 -35.81
CA ASP A 283 29.56 0.43 -35.23
C ASP A 283 30.01 0.00 -33.81
N LYS A 284 30.65 0.87 -33.03
CA LYS A 284 31.23 0.52 -31.70
C LYS A 284 30.45 1.01 -30.49
N LYS A 285 29.38 1.80 -30.64
CA LYS A 285 28.48 2.15 -29.54
C LYS A 285 27.06 2.25 -30.11
N ASN A 286 26.12 1.43 -29.62
CA ASN A 286 24.68 1.64 -29.83
C ASN A 286 24.27 2.97 -29.18
N LEU A 287 24.58 4.09 -29.84
CA LEU A 287 24.33 5.43 -29.33
C LEU A 287 22.81 5.63 -29.16
N PRO A 288 22.35 6.09 -27.98
CA PRO A 288 20.95 6.36 -27.75
C PRO A 288 20.43 7.48 -28.66
N ILE A 289 19.20 7.32 -29.17
CA ILE A 289 18.54 8.31 -30.02
C ILE A 289 17.42 9.01 -29.25
N LEU A 290 17.53 10.31 -29.11
CA LEU A 290 16.56 11.13 -28.38
C LEU A 290 15.81 12.02 -29.37
N VAL A 291 14.51 11.81 -29.59
CA VAL A 291 13.71 12.65 -30.47
C VAL A 291 13.06 13.77 -29.68
N LEU A 292 13.26 15.01 -30.10
CA LEU A 292 12.65 16.20 -29.51
C LEU A 292 11.54 16.72 -30.42
N SER A 293 10.29 16.51 -30.03
CA SER A 293 9.12 17.08 -30.69
C SER A 293 8.95 18.51 -30.18
N CYS A 294 9.41 19.49 -30.96
CA CYS A 294 9.49 20.88 -30.55
C CYS A 294 8.24 21.64 -31.00
N SER A 295 7.50 22.24 -30.06
CA SER A 295 6.33 23.09 -30.33
C SER A 295 6.50 24.50 -29.77
N ASN A 296 5.81 25.49 -30.35
CA ASN A 296 5.94 26.90 -29.99
C ASN A 296 4.72 27.35 -29.16
N GLY A 297 4.66 26.96 -27.88
CA GLY A 297 3.65 27.43 -26.92
C GLY A 297 2.43 26.53 -26.73
N ASP A 298 1.97 25.83 -27.77
CA ASP A 298 0.84 24.89 -27.70
C ASP A 298 1.30 23.44 -27.38
N GLU A 299 0.43 22.63 -26.76
CA GLU A 299 0.67 21.19 -26.61
C GLU A 299 0.99 20.57 -27.98
N GLY A 300 2.05 19.74 -28.06
CA GLY A 300 2.47 19.13 -29.31
C GLY A 300 1.30 18.43 -29.99
N ARG A 301 1.02 18.78 -31.24
CA ARG A 301 -0.17 18.30 -31.99
C ARG A 301 -0.26 16.79 -32.14
N PHE A 302 0.87 16.10 -32.03
CA PHE A 302 0.98 14.65 -32.21
C PHE A 302 1.43 13.99 -30.91
N SER A 303 0.83 12.84 -30.62
CA SER A 303 1.23 12.05 -29.45
C SER A 303 2.64 11.48 -29.63
N VAL A 304 3.31 11.25 -28.51
CA VAL A 304 4.65 10.64 -28.47
C VAL A 304 4.65 9.26 -29.15
N SER A 305 3.57 8.49 -29.00
CA SER A 305 3.36 7.18 -29.61
C SER A 305 3.25 7.25 -31.13
N GLU A 306 2.46 8.18 -31.68
CA GLU A 306 2.26 8.33 -33.12
C GLU A 306 3.56 8.76 -33.82
N LEU A 307 4.33 9.66 -33.21
CA LEU A 307 5.64 10.06 -33.73
C LEU A 307 6.65 8.90 -33.71
N ALA A 308 6.69 8.11 -32.63
CA ALA A 308 7.59 6.98 -32.52
C ALA A 308 7.31 5.89 -33.56
N GLU A 309 6.03 5.61 -33.82
CA GLU A 309 5.58 4.65 -34.83
C GLU A 309 5.88 5.16 -36.24
N SER A 310 5.52 6.41 -36.55
CA SER A 310 5.66 6.98 -37.89
C SER A 310 7.13 7.16 -38.31
N LEU A 311 8.02 7.47 -37.36
CA LEU A 311 9.47 7.54 -37.59
C LEU A 311 10.13 6.14 -37.68
N GLY A 312 9.40 5.07 -37.36
CA GLY A 312 9.93 3.72 -37.35
C GLY A 312 10.94 3.46 -36.24
N LEU A 313 10.86 4.18 -35.11
CA LEU A 313 11.79 3.94 -33.98
C LEU A 313 11.58 2.56 -33.35
N LEU A 314 10.33 2.07 -33.37
CA LEU A 314 9.95 0.74 -32.90
C LEU A 314 10.60 -0.41 -33.69
N THR A 315 11.00 -0.16 -34.93
CA THR A 315 11.60 -1.17 -35.80
C THR A 315 13.13 -1.14 -35.77
N LEU A 316 13.76 -0.25 -35.00
CA LEU A 316 15.21 -0.19 -34.84
C LEU A 316 15.68 -1.28 -33.86
N PRO A 317 16.35 -2.36 -34.31
CA PRO A 317 16.84 -3.38 -33.40
C PRO A 317 18.00 -2.83 -32.56
N SER A 318 18.01 -3.14 -31.27
CA SER A 318 19.16 -3.00 -30.34
C SER A 318 19.63 -1.60 -29.92
N ARG A 319 18.94 -0.50 -30.29
CA ARG A 319 19.30 0.87 -29.89
C ARG A 319 18.28 1.49 -28.93
N PRO A 320 18.67 2.02 -27.76
CA PRO A 320 17.75 2.72 -26.87
C PRO A 320 17.32 4.05 -27.51
N TRP A 321 16.04 4.36 -27.46
CA TRP A 321 15.51 5.63 -27.93
C TRP A 321 14.45 6.17 -26.99
N ALA A 322 14.21 7.47 -27.05
CA ALA A 322 13.12 8.13 -26.34
C ALA A 322 12.62 9.33 -27.14
N VAL A 323 11.35 9.69 -26.94
CA VAL A 323 10.72 10.83 -27.61
C VAL A 323 10.18 11.76 -26.52
N PHE A 324 10.55 13.03 -26.57
CA PHE A 324 10.11 14.05 -25.61
C PHE A 324 9.44 15.21 -26.35
N ASN A 325 8.27 15.63 -25.86
CA ASN A 325 7.66 16.88 -26.26
C ASN A 325 8.39 18.03 -25.56
N VAL A 326 8.90 18.98 -26.34
CA VAL A 326 9.65 20.15 -25.85
C VAL A 326 8.89 21.40 -26.23
N ASN A 327 8.35 22.09 -25.23
CA ASN A 327 7.78 23.41 -25.45
C ASN A 327 8.92 24.43 -25.48
N ILE A 328 9.14 25.04 -26.64
CA ILE A 328 10.27 25.92 -26.88
C ILE A 328 10.15 27.26 -26.15
N ALA A 329 8.94 27.66 -25.73
CA ALA A 329 8.70 28.94 -25.05
C ALA A 329 9.26 28.93 -23.61
N ASN A 330 9.14 27.81 -22.91
CA ASN A 330 9.57 27.65 -21.51
C ASN A 330 10.64 26.55 -21.33
N MET A 331 11.05 25.89 -22.41
CA MET A 331 11.94 24.73 -22.43
C MET A 331 11.45 23.54 -21.59
N ASP A 332 10.16 23.47 -21.30
CA ASP A 332 9.57 22.35 -20.58
C ASP A 332 9.67 21.06 -21.41
N GLY A 333 9.91 19.94 -20.74
CA GLY A 333 10.27 18.66 -21.35
C GLY A 333 11.76 18.50 -21.68
N MET A 334 12.51 19.59 -21.91
CA MET A 334 13.96 19.51 -22.17
C MET A 334 14.74 19.03 -20.94
N THR A 335 14.34 19.43 -19.73
CA THR A 335 14.94 18.96 -18.47
C THR A 335 14.84 17.44 -18.33
N LYS A 336 13.66 16.86 -18.65
CA LYS A 336 13.43 15.41 -18.63
C LYS A 336 14.28 14.70 -19.68
N ALA A 337 14.42 15.31 -20.85
CA ALA A 337 15.27 14.81 -21.93
C ALA A 337 16.75 14.74 -21.53
N LEU A 338 17.28 15.77 -20.84
CA LEU A 338 18.66 15.78 -20.34
C LEU A 338 18.87 14.87 -19.12
N ASP A 339 17.89 14.77 -18.22
CA ASP A 339 17.92 13.80 -17.12
C ASP A 339 17.99 12.36 -17.67
N TRP A 340 17.27 12.08 -18.75
CA TRP A 340 17.35 10.79 -19.46
C TRP A 340 18.75 10.56 -20.03
N VAL A 341 19.38 11.59 -20.62
CA VAL A 341 20.74 11.50 -21.16
C VAL A 341 21.77 11.26 -20.06
N LEU A 342 21.70 11.98 -18.95
CA LEU A 342 22.58 11.79 -17.80
C LEU A 342 22.40 10.40 -17.21
N TYR A 343 21.15 9.95 -17.08
CA TYR A 343 20.83 8.60 -16.66
C TYR A 343 21.52 7.56 -17.56
N HIS A 344 21.36 7.65 -18.88
CA HIS A 344 21.99 6.70 -19.82
C HIS A 344 23.51 6.82 -19.92
N ALA A 345 24.06 8.04 -19.78
CA ALA A 345 25.51 8.26 -19.77
C ALA A 345 26.16 7.67 -18.51
N HIS A 346 25.53 7.81 -17.34
CA HIS A 346 26.01 7.20 -16.08
C HIS A 346 25.83 5.67 -16.05
N LYS A 347 24.80 5.14 -16.72
CA LYS A 347 24.43 3.71 -16.68
C LYS A 347 25.11 2.80 -17.71
N LYS A 348 26.22 3.21 -18.33
CA LYS A 348 27.10 2.27 -19.09
C LYS A 348 27.72 1.13 -18.26
N LYS A 349 27.19 0.83 -17.07
CA LYS A 349 27.26 -0.48 -16.42
C LYS A 349 25.87 -0.98 -16.02
N ALA A 350 25.44 -2.01 -16.76
CA ALA A 350 24.44 -3.03 -16.45
C ALA A 350 22.96 -2.61 -16.30
N ASN A 351 22.19 -3.05 -17.31
CA ASN A 351 20.77 -3.42 -17.32
C ASN A 351 19.77 -2.32 -16.98
N LEU A 352 18.94 -1.94 -17.97
CA LEU A 352 17.49 -1.76 -17.82
C LEU A 352 16.79 -1.62 -19.18
N GLU A 353 15.69 -2.35 -19.31
CA GLU A 353 14.67 -2.26 -20.34
C GLU A 353 13.79 -1.03 -20.11
N TYR A 354 13.35 -0.36 -21.19
CA TYR A 354 12.24 0.58 -21.14
C TYR A 354 11.40 0.52 -22.43
N HIS A 355 10.07 0.45 -22.21
CA HIS A 355 8.95 0.61 -23.14
C HIS A 355 9.16 0.19 -24.60
N GLN A 356 9.19 -1.13 -24.83
CA GLN A 356 8.63 -1.65 -26.08
C GLN A 356 7.12 -1.41 -26.07
N LEU A 357 6.60 -0.68 -27.07
CA LEU A 357 5.18 -0.75 -27.40
C LEU A 357 4.88 -2.18 -27.81
N ASN A 358 4.14 -2.90 -26.97
CA ASN A 358 3.54 -4.18 -27.31
C ASN A 358 2.47 -3.95 -28.39
N SER A 359 2.81 -4.21 -29.65
CA SER A 359 1.81 -4.44 -30.69
C SER A 359 2.26 -5.50 -31.70
N THR A 360 2.24 -6.75 -31.27
CA THR A 360 1.81 -7.84 -32.16
C THR A 360 0.66 -8.55 -31.47
N LYS A 361 -0.53 -8.46 -32.08
CA LYS A 361 -1.74 -9.18 -31.68
C LYS A 361 -1.47 -10.70 -31.74
N SER A 362 -0.96 -11.28 -30.66
CA SER A 362 -1.43 -12.59 -30.22
C SER A 362 -2.69 -12.36 -29.38
N LYS A 363 -3.59 -13.34 -29.29
CA LYS A 363 -4.67 -13.31 -28.30
C LYS A 363 -4.02 -13.07 -26.92
N ALA A 364 -4.23 -11.88 -26.36
CA ALA A 364 -3.56 -11.49 -25.13
C ALA A 364 -4.33 -12.12 -23.96
N MET A 365 -3.68 -13.05 -23.28
CA MET A 365 -4.17 -13.62 -22.03
C MET A 365 -4.52 -12.49 -21.05
N LYS A 366 -5.78 -12.43 -20.61
CA LYS A 366 -6.31 -11.39 -19.72
C LYS A 366 -6.55 -11.98 -18.33
N LEU A 367 -6.15 -11.23 -17.31
CA LEU A 367 -6.52 -11.48 -15.91
C LEU A 367 -7.65 -10.50 -15.54
N GLU A 368 -8.77 -11.04 -15.07
CA GLU A 368 -9.91 -10.28 -14.57
C GLU A 368 -10.06 -10.54 -13.07
N GLN A 369 -10.04 -9.49 -12.25
CA GLN A 369 -10.30 -9.61 -10.80
C GLN A 369 -11.79 -9.89 -10.59
N ILE A 370 -12.12 -11.03 -9.99
CA ILE A 370 -13.52 -11.45 -9.77
C ILE A 370 -13.93 -11.41 -8.30
N TYR A 371 -12.97 -11.31 -7.37
CA TYR A 371 -13.24 -11.28 -5.95
C TYR A 371 -12.11 -10.60 -5.18
N VAL A 372 -12.48 -9.82 -4.16
CA VAL A 372 -11.58 -9.23 -3.17
C VAL A 372 -12.23 -9.40 -1.80
N ALA A 373 -11.53 -10.06 -0.89
CA ALA A 373 -11.89 -10.13 0.52
C ALA A 373 -10.89 -9.31 1.32
N ALA A 374 -11.33 -8.22 1.95
CA ALA A 374 -10.50 -7.36 2.78
C ALA A 374 -11.34 -6.71 3.89
N GLY A 375 -10.93 -6.88 5.15
CA GLY A 375 -11.62 -6.30 6.30
C GLY A 375 -11.36 -4.81 6.48
N CYS A 376 -12.26 -4.13 7.20
CA CYS A 376 -12.09 -2.73 7.57
C CYS A 376 -11.00 -2.56 8.65
N ASN A 377 -10.23 -1.48 8.58
CA ASN A 377 -9.28 -1.16 9.65
C ASN A 377 -10.03 -0.87 10.97
N ARG A 378 -9.36 -1.19 12.08
CA ARG A 378 -9.92 -1.15 13.44
C ARG A 378 -9.87 0.24 14.05
N PHE A 379 -10.40 1.19 13.31
CA PHE A 379 -10.25 2.61 13.54
C PHE A 379 -11.60 3.31 13.46
N LEU A 380 -11.77 4.38 14.25
CA LEU A 380 -12.97 5.21 14.23
C LEU A 380 -13.10 5.94 12.89
N LYS A 381 -14.33 6.08 12.39
CA LYS A 381 -14.65 6.78 11.13
C LYS A 381 -13.85 6.26 9.93
N CYS A 382 -13.59 4.96 9.87
CA CYS A 382 -12.89 4.30 8.77
C CYS A 382 -13.84 3.80 7.67
N LEU A 383 -15.12 4.16 7.76
CA LEU A 383 -16.19 3.84 6.83
C LEU A 383 -16.90 5.13 6.41
N SER A 384 -17.20 5.27 5.12
CA SER A 384 -18.04 6.35 4.60
C SER A 384 -18.94 5.85 3.47
N TRP A 385 -20.24 5.90 3.71
CA TRP A 385 -21.30 5.56 2.75
C TRP A 385 -21.89 6.83 2.15
N ARG A 386 -22.04 6.88 0.83
CA ARG A 386 -22.81 7.89 0.11
C ARG A 386 -23.46 7.27 -1.13
N LYS A 387 -24.77 7.45 -1.29
CA LYS A 387 -25.59 6.83 -2.36
C LYS A 387 -25.42 5.31 -2.41
N ASP A 388 -25.08 4.77 -3.57
CA ASP A 388 -24.78 3.35 -3.79
C ASP A 388 -23.29 3.01 -3.62
N LEU A 389 -22.47 3.96 -3.16
CA LEU A 389 -21.02 3.81 -3.01
C LEU A 389 -20.59 3.84 -1.55
N LEU A 390 -19.75 2.87 -1.20
CA LEU A 390 -19.16 2.71 0.11
C LEU A 390 -17.63 2.79 0.00
N LEU A 391 -17.02 3.56 0.88
CA LEU A 391 -15.58 3.64 1.05
C LEU A 391 -15.20 3.12 2.42
N TYR A 392 -14.13 2.33 2.49
CA TYR A 392 -13.51 2.00 3.77
C TYR A 392 -11.99 1.85 3.66
N GLY A 393 -11.30 2.12 4.76
CA GLY A 393 -9.85 1.87 4.86
C GLY A 393 -9.56 0.39 5.13
N SER A 394 -8.65 -0.20 4.36
CA SER A 394 -8.12 -1.55 4.58
C SER A 394 -6.60 -1.52 4.39
N CYS A 395 -5.87 -1.77 5.48
CA CYS A 395 -4.45 -1.51 5.60
C CYS A 395 -4.11 -0.09 5.09
N ASN A 396 -3.17 0.05 4.16
CA ASN A 396 -2.77 1.34 3.57
C ASN A 396 -3.67 1.78 2.39
N SER A 397 -4.71 1.01 2.07
CA SER A 397 -5.58 1.26 0.92
C SER A 397 -6.96 1.76 1.30
N VAL A 398 -7.62 2.46 0.38
CA VAL A 398 -9.06 2.77 0.45
C VAL A 398 -9.79 1.88 -0.54
N VAL A 399 -10.74 1.09 -0.06
CA VAL A 399 -11.53 0.15 -0.87
C VAL A 399 -12.86 0.81 -1.22
N LEU A 400 -13.18 0.81 -2.52
CA LEU A 400 -14.47 1.26 -3.04
C LEU A 400 -15.37 0.08 -3.35
N VAL A 401 -16.56 0.14 -2.80
CA VAL A 401 -17.58 -0.90 -2.93
C VAL A 401 -18.86 -0.28 -3.44
N LYS A 402 -19.53 -1.00 -4.34
CA LYS A 402 -20.83 -0.61 -4.87
C LYS A 402 -21.91 -1.53 -4.33
N LYS A 403 -23.00 -0.96 -3.85
CA LYS A 403 -24.22 -1.70 -3.55
C LYS A 403 -25.01 -1.95 -4.85
N LEU A 404 -25.29 -3.21 -5.15
CA LEU A 404 -26.02 -3.63 -6.34
C LEU A 404 -27.53 -3.59 -6.10
N SER A 405 -28.24 -2.73 -6.82
CA SER A 405 -29.69 -2.51 -6.65
C SER A 405 -30.58 -3.71 -6.98
N LYS A 406 -30.10 -4.68 -7.78
CA LYS A 406 -30.89 -5.85 -8.21
C LYS A 406 -30.75 -7.07 -7.30
N SER A 407 -29.66 -7.18 -6.53
CA SER A 407 -29.30 -8.40 -5.78
C SER A 407 -29.13 -8.17 -4.28
N ASP A 408 -29.26 -6.91 -3.83
CA ASP A 408 -28.86 -6.44 -2.48
C ASP A 408 -27.47 -6.99 -2.08
N ASP A 409 -26.58 -7.07 -3.07
CA ASP A 409 -25.21 -7.56 -2.91
C ASP A 409 -24.21 -6.40 -2.96
N PHE A 410 -23.02 -6.61 -2.41
CA PHE A 410 -21.95 -5.63 -2.38
C PHE A 410 -20.80 -6.11 -3.27
N GLU A 411 -20.37 -5.26 -4.19
CA GLU A 411 -19.29 -5.57 -5.13
C GLU A 411 -18.09 -4.65 -4.87
N VAL A 412 -16.93 -5.24 -4.60
CA VAL A 412 -15.67 -4.48 -4.49
C VAL A 412 -15.22 -4.08 -5.89
N LEU A 413 -15.26 -2.78 -6.20
CA LEU A 413 -14.92 -2.26 -7.52
C LEU A 413 -13.41 -2.10 -7.69
N LYS A 414 -12.77 -1.32 -6.80
CA LYS A 414 -11.35 -0.96 -6.88
C LYS A 414 -10.78 -0.72 -5.48
N SER A 415 -9.47 -0.88 -5.35
CA SER A 415 -8.69 -0.47 -4.17
C SER A 415 -7.71 0.62 -4.59
N PHE A 416 -7.64 1.70 -3.82
CA PHE A 416 -6.78 2.85 -4.10
C PHE A 416 -5.64 2.90 -3.09
N VAL A 417 -4.41 3.02 -3.58
CA VAL A 417 -3.22 3.02 -2.74
C VAL A 417 -2.42 4.29 -3.03
N ALA A 418 -2.25 5.10 -2.00
CA ALA A 418 -1.38 6.27 -2.01
C ALA A 418 -0.73 6.53 -0.65
N HIS A 419 -1.38 6.09 0.44
CA HIS A 419 -0.80 6.13 1.77
C HIS A 419 0.32 5.10 1.94
N SER A 420 1.31 5.47 2.75
CA SER A 420 2.45 4.59 3.07
C SER A 420 2.26 3.80 4.36
N ASP A 421 1.23 4.12 5.14
CA ASP A 421 0.84 3.47 6.39
C ASP A 421 -0.69 3.35 6.50
N ASP A 422 -1.20 2.71 7.55
CA ASP A 422 -2.62 2.36 7.67
C ASP A 422 -3.54 3.57 7.57
N VAL A 423 -4.62 3.43 6.79
CA VAL A 423 -5.69 4.41 6.67
C VAL A 423 -6.47 4.47 7.98
N ARG A 424 -6.57 5.67 8.56
CA ARG A 424 -7.18 5.94 9.87
C ARG A 424 -8.64 6.36 9.77
N CYS A 425 -8.99 7.20 8.82
CA CYS A 425 -10.34 7.70 8.63
C CYS A 425 -10.58 7.99 7.14
N VAL A 426 -11.79 7.73 6.66
CA VAL A 426 -12.25 8.01 5.30
C VAL A 426 -13.57 8.75 5.38
N SER A 427 -13.73 9.82 4.60
CA SER A 427 -14.93 10.65 4.63
C SER A 427 -15.26 11.22 3.26
N TRP A 428 -16.48 10.97 2.77
CA TRP A 428 -17.04 11.66 1.62
C TRP A 428 -17.22 13.14 1.90
N MET A 429 -16.74 13.98 0.98
CA MET A 429 -16.96 15.43 1.03
C MET A 429 -18.06 15.84 0.05
N THR A 430 -17.97 15.33 -1.18
CA THR A 430 -18.95 15.52 -2.25
C THR A 430 -19.20 14.19 -2.97
N ASP A 431 -20.03 14.17 -4.01
CA ASP A 431 -20.26 12.95 -4.81
C ASP A 431 -19.01 12.49 -5.59
N ASP A 432 -18.06 13.41 -5.79
CA ASP A 432 -16.86 13.19 -6.61
C ASP A 432 -15.56 13.38 -5.83
N ILE A 433 -15.64 13.76 -4.55
CA ILE A 433 -14.48 14.04 -3.71
C ILE A 433 -14.64 13.36 -2.35
N PHE A 434 -13.60 12.64 -1.94
CA PHE A 434 -13.47 12.14 -0.57
C PHE A 434 -12.08 12.44 -0.02
N VAL A 435 -11.93 12.34 1.30
CA VAL A 435 -10.66 12.49 1.99
C VAL A 435 -10.34 11.22 2.77
N SER A 436 -9.10 10.78 2.72
CA SER A 436 -8.55 9.77 3.61
C SER A 436 -7.44 10.36 4.47
N THR A 437 -7.29 9.84 5.69
CA THR A 437 -6.21 10.20 6.63
C THR A 437 -5.45 8.93 7.00
N SER A 438 -4.17 9.05 7.37
CA SER A 438 -3.33 7.90 7.66
C SER A 438 -2.35 8.13 8.81
N SER A 439 -1.85 7.01 9.34
CA SER A 439 -0.72 6.95 10.25
C SER A 439 0.59 7.50 9.66
N ASP A 440 0.67 7.66 8.34
CA ASP A 440 1.82 8.28 7.65
C ASP A 440 1.92 9.80 7.81
N SER A 441 1.10 10.39 8.70
CA SER A 441 1.03 11.82 8.99
C SER A 441 0.49 12.68 7.85
N THR A 442 -0.20 12.07 6.88
CA THR A 442 -0.83 12.79 5.75
C THR A 442 -2.34 12.61 5.72
N ALA A 443 -3.01 13.56 5.04
CA ALA A 443 -4.36 13.39 4.56
C ALA A 443 -4.38 13.56 3.03
N ILE A 444 -5.14 12.75 2.31
CA ILE A 444 -5.20 12.77 0.85
C ILE A 444 -6.62 13.12 0.43
N VAL A 445 -6.74 14.13 -0.44
CA VAL A 445 -7.98 14.50 -1.11
C VAL A 445 -8.03 13.77 -2.44
N TRP A 446 -9.06 12.96 -2.62
CA TRP A 446 -9.26 12.13 -3.79
C TRP A 446 -10.31 12.74 -4.69
N LYS A 447 -10.04 12.74 -5.99
CA LYS A 447 -10.99 13.22 -6.99
C LYS A 447 -11.39 12.10 -7.93
N ARG A 448 -12.68 11.99 -8.19
CA ARG A 448 -13.26 11.01 -9.09
C ARG A 448 -12.86 11.30 -10.55
N LEU A 449 -12.53 10.25 -11.27
CA LEU A 449 -12.36 10.23 -12.73
C LEU A 449 -13.58 9.57 -13.40
N ALA A 450 -13.57 9.49 -14.74
CA ALA A 450 -14.49 8.61 -15.45
C ALA A 450 -14.25 7.16 -15.00
N ASP A 451 -15.31 6.33 -14.89
CA ASP A 451 -15.27 4.88 -14.56
C ASP A 451 -15.28 4.43 -13.08
N PHE A 452 -15.63 5.31 -12.13
CA PHE A 452 -15.54 5.03 -10.68
C PHE A 452 -14.09 4.90 -10.15
N SER A 453 -13.06 5.24 -10.93
CA SER A 453 -11.70 5.44 -10.40
C SER A 453 -11.56 6.77 -9.67
N PHE A 454 -10.64 6.79 -8.70
CA PHE A 454 -10.24 7.98 -7.96
C PHE A 454 -8.73 8.13 -8.01
N VAL A 455 -8.26 9.38 -8.09
CA VAL A 455 -6.85 9.71 -8.05
C VAL A 455 -6.55 10.66 -6.89
N PRO A 456 -5.35 10.57 -6.29
CA PRO A 456 -4.93 11.52 -5.26
C PRO A 456 -4.77 12.89 -5.92
N TRP A 457 -5.70 13.81 -5.66
CA TRP A 457 -5.72 15.14 -6.23
C TRP A 457 -4.82 16.11 -5.46
N LYS A 458 -4.86 16.05 -4.12
CA LYS A 458 -4.00 16.84 -3.24
C LYS A 458 -3.55 16.00 -2.05
N ILE A 459 -2.28 16.12 -1.68
CA ILE A 459 -1.70 15.50 -0.48
C ILE A 459 -1.45 16.60 0.55
N LEU A 460 -2.22 16.58 1.62
CA LEU A 460 -2.14 17.53 2.73
C LEU A 460 -1.03 17.09 3.68
N LYS A 461 0.11 17.78 3.63
CA LYS A 461 1.28 17.52 4.48
C LYS A 461 1.49 18.65 5.48
N GLY A 462 1.89 18.29 6.69
CA GLY A 462 2.27 19.28 7.71
C GLY A 462 2.06 18.86 9.14
N HIS A 463 1.37 17.74 9.38
CA HIS A 463 1.32 17.10 10.70
C HIS A 463 2.63 16.37 10.99
N ALA A 464 3.01 16.29 12.27
CA ALA A 464 4.21 15.61 12.75
C ALA A 464 3.94 14.18 13.23
N SER A 465 2.68 13.76 13.27
CA SER A 465 2.22 12.45 13.73
C SER A 465 0.97 12.00 12.97
N SER A 466 0.52 10.76 13.24
CA SER A 466 -0.68 10.13 12.66
C SER A 466 -1.88 11.07 12.65
N VAL A 467 -2.52 11.19 11.49
CA VAL A 467 -3.75 11.98 11.31
C VAL A 467 -4.93 11.05 11.60
N THR A 468 -5.67 11.35 12.66
CA THR A 468 -6.64 10.42 13.27
C THR A 468 -8.08 10.68 12.86
N ALA A 469 -8.41 11.93 12.51
CA ALA A 469 -9.76 12.32 12.12
C ALA A 469 -9.73 13.43 11.07
N CYS A 470 -10.77 13.48 10.24
CA CYS A 470 -11.02 14.59 9.34
C CYS A 470 -12.50 14.93 9.27
N SER A 471 -12.79 16.19 8.93
CA SER A 471 -14.13 16.68 8.61
C SER A 471 -14.00 17.73 7.54
N GLY A 472 -14.92 17.76 6.58
CA GLY A 472 -14.94 18.83 5.59
C GLY A 472 -16.35 19.33 5.30
N TYR A 473 -16.39 20.53 4.74
CA TYR A 473 -17.61 21.20 4.35
C TYR A 473 -17.35 22.04 3.10
N GLN A 474 -18.18 21.86 2.08
CA GLN A 474 -18.13 22.69 0.88
C GLN A 474 -18.97 23.94 1.11
N HIS A 475 -18.34 25.11 1.01
CA HIS A 475 -19.01 26.40 1.02
C HIS A 475 -18.68 27.13 -0.28
N GLU A 476 -19.71 27.39 -1.10
CA GLU A 476 -19.56 27.92 -2.46
C GLU A 476 -18.62 27.05 -3.32
N SER A 477 -17.59 27.63 -3.93
CA SER A 477 -16.56 26.90 -4.70
C SER A 477 -15.38 26.44 -3.84
N THR A 478 -15.42 26.64 -2.52
CA THR A 478 -14.32 26.30 -1.62
C THR A 478 -14.68 25.08 -0.78
N LEU A 479 -13.81 24.07 -0.81
CA LEU A 479 -13.83 22.95 0.13
C LEU A 479 -12.94 23.28 1.34
N TRP A 480 -13.55 23.35 2.52
CA TRP A 480 -12.84 23.46 3.79
C TRP A 480 -12.66 22.07 4.39
N ILE A 481 -11.45 21.78 4.87
CA ILE A 481 -11.13 20.51 5.53
C ILE A 481 -10.46 20.83 6.86
N ALA A 482 -10.90 20.18 7.92
CA ALA A 482 -10.24 20.13 9.22
C ALA A 482 -9.61 18.75 9.40
N THR A 483 -8.34 18.69 9.79
CA THR A 483 -7.65 17.44 10.14
C THR A 483 -7.11 17.52 11.56
N ALA A 484 -7.26 16.43 12.32
CA ALA A 484 -6.72 16.28 13.66
C ALA A 484 -5.61 15.23 13.68
N SER A 485 -4.57 15.46 14.47
CA SER A 485 -3.43 14.56 14.59
C SER A 485 -3.03 14.29 16.04
N GLY A 486 -2.36 13.16 16.23
CA GLY A 486 -1.67 12.81 17.47
C GLY A 486 -0.47 13.70 17.81
N ASP A 487 -0.20 14.75 17.02
CA ASP A 487 0.79 15.79 17.32
C ASP A 487 0.24 16.96 18.15
N SER A 488 -0.98 16.82 18.68
CA SER A 488 -1.71 17.86 19.42
C SER A 488 -2.08 19.08 18.57
N SER A 489 -2.17 18.94 17.25
CA SER A 489 -2.64 20.02 16.36
C SER A 489 -3.91 19.66 15.59
N VAL A 490 -4.69 20.70 15.32
CA VAL A 490 -5.77 20.67 14.33
C VAL A 490 -5.41 21.63 13.20
N LYS A 491 -5.43 21.16 11.96
CA LYS A 491 -5.11 21.98 10.79
C LYS A 491 -6.36 22.23 9.96
N MET A 492 -6.52 23.47 9.53
CA MET A 492 -7.52 23.87 8.56
C MET A 492 -6.88 23.98 7.19
N TRP A 493 -7.58 23.48 6.19
CA TRP A 493 -7.19 23.49 4.78
C TRP A 493 -8.30 24.12 3.98
N LYS A 494 -7.92 24.90 2.98
CA LYS A 494 -8.84 25.57 2.06
C LYS A 494 -8.47 25.17 0.65
N ILE A 495 -9.38 24.51 -0.06
CA ILE A 495 -9.16 24.04 -1.44
C ILE A 495 -10.19 24.69 -2.35
N ASP A 496 -9.73 25.43 -3.35
CA ASP A 496 -10.61 26.00 -4.37
C ASP A 496 -10.91 24.95 -5.45
N LEU A 497 -12.17 24.58 -5.60
CA LEU A 497 -12.63 23.57 -6.55
C LEU A 497 -12.52 24.03 -8.02
N ASN A 498 -12.42 25.34 -8.26
CA ASN A 498 -12.30 25.92 -9.60
C ASN A 498 -10.85 25.96 -10.12
N MET A 499 -9.85 25.77 -9.24
CA MET A 499 -8.44 25.79 -9.65
C MET A 499 -7.99 24.40 -10.14
N MET A 500 -7.62 24.31 -11.42
CA MET A 500 -7.10 23.09 -12.04
C MET A 500 -5.59 22.86 -11.86
N LYS A 501 -4.88 23.68 -11.07
CA LYS A 501 -3.42 23.55 -10.93
C LYS A 501 -3.06 22.43 -9.94
N GLU A 502 -2.38 21.41 -10.48
CA GLU A 502 -1.84 20.25 -9.74
C GLU A 502 -0.56 20.58 -8.96
N ASP A 503 0.10 21.70 -9.23
CA ASP A 503 1.45 21.96 -8.73
C ASP A 503 1.48 22.84 -7.48
N GLY A 504 1.67 22.19 -6.33
CA GLY A 504 2.04 22.80 -5.06
C GLY A 504 1.77 21.88 -3.87
N GLU A 505 2.72 21.78 -2.93
CA GLU A 505 2.40 21.26 -1.60
C GLU A 505 1.37 22.21 -0.96
N GLU A 506 0.18 21.70 -0.65
CA GLU A 506 -0.83 22.50 0.04
C GLU A 506 -0.36 22.74 1.47
N THR A 507 -0.24 24.01 1.84
CA THR A 507 0.03 24.42 3.22
C THR A 507 -1.28 24.70 3.93
N SER A 508 -1.44 24.21 5.16
CA SER A 508 -2.61 24.50 5.98
C SER A 508 -2.84 26.01 6.09
N CYS A 509 -4.07 26.47 5.87
CA CYS A 509 -4.40 27.89 6.01
C CYS A 509 -4.40 28.34 7.48
N GLN A 510 -4.57 27.41 8.41
CA GLN A 510 -4.42 27.66 9.84
C GLN A 510 -3.94 26.38 10.56
N THR A 511 -3.07 26.54 11.57
CA THR A 511 -2.74 25.48 12.53
C THR A 511 -3.19 25.91 13.93
N ILE A 512 -4.07 25.14 14.54
CA ILE A 512 -4.53 25.30 15.91
C ILE A 512 -3.72 24.36 16.79
N ASP A 513 -2.82 24.92 17.60
CA ASP A 513 -2.05 24.19 18.60
C ASP A 513 -2.89 24.02 19.89
N LEU A 514 -3.19 22.77 20.23
CA LEU A 514 -3.97 22.42 21.42
C LEU A 514 -3.14 22.49 22.71
N LYS A 515 -1.82 22.71 22.61
CA LYS A 515 -0.78 22.79 23.66
C LYS A 515 -0.51 21.48 24.41
N SER A 516 -1.55 20.70 24.73
CA SER A 516 -1.43 19.46 25.52
C SER A 516 -2.58 18.51 25.24
N GLY A 517 -2.35 17.21 25.10
CA GLY A 517 -3.43 16.26 24.77
C GLY A 517 -3.85 16.35 23.30
N PHE A 518 -4.73 15.46 22.87
CA PHE A 518 -4.97 15.21 21.45
C PHE A 518 -6.44 15.43 21.07
N ALA A 519 -6.67 15.83 19.82
CA ALA A 519 -8.01 15.83 19.24
C ALA A 519 -8.35 14.41 18.77
N LEU A 520 -9.41 13.85 19.33
CA LEU A 520 -9.91 12.53 18.94
C LEU A 520 -10.83 12.66 17.72
N GLU A 521 -11.53 13.78 17.60
CA GLU A 521 -12.40 14.07 16.47
C GLU A 521 -12.61 15.57 16.28
N VAL A 522 -12.93 15.95 15.04
CA VAL A 522 -13.23 17.31 14.63
C VAL A 522 -14.47 17.32 13.76
N LYS A 523 -15.32 18.35 13.93
CA LYS A 523 -16.48 18.59 13.06
C LYS A 523 -16.47 20.05 12.62
N PHE A 524 -16.33 20.27 11.32
CA PHE A 524 -16.39 21.59 10.71
C PHE A 524 -17.73 21.78 9.97
N HIS A 525 -18.36 22.94 10.16
CA HIS A 525 -19.62 23.30 9.50
C HIS A 525 -19.71 24.83 9.32
N VAL A 526 -20.59 25.27 8.41
CA VAL A 526 -20.88 26.69 8.21
C VAL A 526 -22.35 26.96 8.55
N LEU A 527 -22.60 27.62 9.68
CA LEU A 527 -23.95 27.97 10.14
C LEU A 527 -24.51 29.15 9.35
N ASP A 528 -25.80 29.12 9.09
CA ASP A 528 -26.58 30.12 8.33
C ASP A 528 -25.92 30.52 7.01
N GLY A 529 -25.22 29.56 6.39
CA GLY A 529 -24.49 29.74 5.15
C GLY A 529 -23.31 30.71 5.23
N ASN A 530 -22.90 31.23 6.39
CA ASN A 530 -21.80 32.20 6.46
C ASN A 530 -20.98 32.21 7.77
N VAL A 531 -21.35 31.47 8.81
CA VAL A 531 -20.65 31.49 10.11
C VAL A 531 -19.84 30.20 10.28
N PRO A 532 -18.49 30.24 10.25
CA PRO A 532 -17.68 29.05 10.45
C PRO A 532 -17.74 28.56 11.90
N LEU A 533 -18.05 27.28 12.06
CA LEU A 533 -18.04 26.54 13.31
C LEU A 533 -17.09 25.35 13.19
N LEU A 534 -16.13 25.26 14.11
CA LEU A 534 -15.31 24.07 14.31
C LEU A 534 -15.49 23.56 15.73
N VAL A 535 -15.97 22.33 15.88
CA VAL A 535 -16.03 21.64 17.16
C VAL A 535 -14.91 20.63 17.24
N VAL A 536 -14.14 20.66 18.33
CA VAL A 536 -13.03 19.75 18.58
C VAL A 536 -13.32 18.95 19.84
N ALA A 537 -13.42 17.62 19.68
CA ALA A 537 -13.45 16.67 20.78
C ALA A 537 -12.02 16.25 21.13
N ARG A 538 -11.67 16.33 22.42
CA ARG A 538 -10.33 16.04 22.93
C ARG A 538 -10.31 14.79 23.79
N ASP A 539 -9.12 14.38 24.19
CA ASP A 539 -8.83 13.42 25.24
C ASP A 539 -9.22 13.91 26.66
N ASN A 540 -10.34 14.61 26.77
CA ASN A 540 -10.93 15.06 28.01
C ASN A 540 -12.46 15.13 27.85
N SER A 541 -13.14 15.59 28.91
CA SER A 541 -14.59 15.58 28.98
C SER A 541 -15.28 16.85 28.45
N LYS A 542 -14.52 17.73 27.77
CA LYS A 542 -15.00 19.02 27.28
C LYS A 542 -14.94 19.10 25.76
N LEU A 543 -15.97 19.67 25.15
CA LEU A 543 -15.95 20.05 23.74
C LEU A 543 -15.43 21.47 23.60
N GLN A 544 -14.54 21.69 22.66
CA GLN A 544 -14.04 23.01 22.34
C GLN A 544 -14.74 23.55 21.10
N VAL A 545 -15.38 24.70 21.22
CA VAL A 545 -16.08 25.39 20.15
C VAL A 545 -15.20 26.53 19.64
N TYR A 546 -14.77 26.42 18.39
CA TYR A 546 -13.96 27.39 17.67
C TYR A 546 -14.80 28.12 16.62
N GLY A 547 -14.55 29.42 16.48
CA GLY A 547 -15.15 30.29 15.48
C GLY A 547 -14.36 31.59 15.35
N ARG A 548 -14.85 32.53 14.55
CA ARG A 548 -14.20 33.84 14.40
C ARG A 548 -14.57 34.80 15.54
N ASP A 549 -13.56 35.33 16.24
CA ASP A 549 -13.76 36.16 17.44
C ASP A 549 -14.49 37.49 17.12
N PRO A 550 -15.66 37.74 17.74
CA PRO A 550 -16.35 39.01 17.61
C PRO A 550 -15.57 40.19 18.21
N LYS A 551 -14.75 39.95 19.25
CA LYS A 551 -14.06 41.01 20.01
C LYS A 551 -12.80 41.56 19.34
N GLY A 552 -12.39 41.00 18.21
CA GLY A 552 -11.35 41.58 17.34
C GLY A 552 -9.95 41.62 17.96
N LYS A 553 -9.63 40.72 18.91
CA LYS A 553 -8.28 40.66 19.50
C LYS A 553 -7.21 40.20 18.51
N VAL A 554 -7.62 39.63 17.38
CA VAL A 554 -6.75 39.22 16.28
C VAL A 554 -7.37 39.74 14.97
N GLU A 555 -6.60 40.46 14.15
CA GLU A 555 -7.05 40.95 12.82
C GLU A 555 -7.14 39.81 11.77
N SER A 556 -6.76 38.58 12.13
CA SER A 556 -6.76 37.42 11.24
C SER A 556 -8.16 36.82 11.08
N ASN A 557 -8.44 36.28 9.89
CA ASN A 557 -9.63 35.51 9.53
C ASN A 557 -9.70 34.10 10.17
N ASP A 558 -8.91 33.88 11.20
CA ASP A 558 -8.61 32.59 11.82
C ASP A 558 -9.66 32.17 12.85
N LEU A 559 -9.82 30.87 13.04
CA LEU A 559 -10.70 30.30 14.05
C LEU A 559 -10.01 30.32 15.42
N THR A 560 -10.69 30.87 16.41
CA THR A 560 -10.19 30.97 17.79
C THR A 560 -11.14 30.25 18.74
N LEU A 561 -10.64 29.81 19.89
CA LEU A 561 -11.47 29.17 20.90
C LEU A 561 -12.46 30.18 21.47
N ILE A 562 -13.75 29.96 21.23
CA ILE A 562 -14.82 30.85 21.72
C ILE A 562 -15.43 30.31 23.00
N HIS A 563 -15.62 28.99 23.09
CA HIS A 563 -16.36 28.39 24.19
C HIS A 563 -15.91 26.95 24.50
N ASN A 564 -16.11 26.48 25.74
CA ASN A 564 -15.89 25.09 26.14
C ASN A 564 -17.18 24.51 26.73
N LEU A 565 -17.77 23.52 26.08
CA LEU A 565 -18.95 22.83 26.59
C LEU A 565 -18.51 21.74 27.57
N SER A 566 -19.01 21.80 28.80
CA SER A 566 -18.78 20.80 29.84
C SER A 566 -20.05 20.02 30.10
N GLY A 567 -19.95 18.70 30.17
CA GLY A 567 -21.09 17.85 30.53
C GLY A 567 -20.75 16.37 30.59
N HIS A 568 -19.83 15.90 29.74
CA HIS A 568 -19.30 14.54 29.80
C HIS A 568 -18.37 14.35 31.00
N ASP A 569 -18.13 13.08 31.36
CA ASP A 569 -17.21 12.67 32.43
C ASP A 569 -15.95 11.96 31.90
N ASN A 570 -15.91 11.68 30.60
CA ASN A 570 -14.81 10.98 29.94
C ASN A 570 -14.56 11.49 28.51
N TRP A 571 -13.59 10.91 27.82
CA TRP A 571 -13.17 11.29 26.47
C TRP A 571 -14.31 11.20 25.46
N ILE A 572 -14.42 12.23 24.62
CA ILE A 572 -15.42 12.31 23.57
C ILE A 572 -14.78 11.82 22.27
N VAL A 573 -15.43 10.87 21.59
CA VAL A 573 -14.84 10.15 20.45
C VAL A 573 -15.69 10.22 19.17
N SER A 574 -16.96 10.62 19.29
CA SER A 574 -17.84 10.82 18.13
C SER A 574 -18.66 12.11 18.20
N LEU A 575 -18.82 12.76 17.05
CA LEU A 575 -19.48 14.05 16.86
C LEU A 575 -20.25 14.04 15.55
N ASP A 576 -21.49 14.50 15.60
CA ASP A 576 -22.22 14.81 14.37
C ASP A 576 -23.16 15.99 14.56
N LEU A 577 -23.43 16.73 13.48
CA LEU A 577 -24.20 17.96 13.51
C LEU A 577 -25.23 17.98 12.39
N ILE A 578 -26.47 18.33 12.74
CA ILE A 578 -27.59 18.46 11.80
C ILE A 578 -28.32 19.79 12.02
N GLN A 579 -28.86 20.38 10.96
CA GLN A 579 -29.74 21.54 11.04
C GLN A 579 -31.20 21.09 11.18
N VAL A 580 -31.92 21.67 12.14
CA VAL A 580 -33.33 21.40 12.43
C VAL A 580 -34.07 22.73 12.46
N GLN A 581 -34.80 23.02 11.39
CA GLN A 581 -35.44 24.35 11.21
C GLN A 581 -34.37 25.46 11.28
N ASP A 582 -34.51 26.39 12.22
CA ASP A 582 -33.53 27.47 12.46
C ASP A 582 -32.43 27.05 13.46
N ASP A 583 -32.58 25.94 14.17
CA ASP A 583 -31.63 25.44 15.17
C ASP A 583 -30.63 24.45 14.57
N TYR A 584 -29.52 24.23 15.27
CA TYR A 584 -28.56 23.17 14.96
C TYR A 584 -28.41 22.24 16.16
N LEU A 585 -28.44 20.92 15.92
CA LEU A 585 -28.23 19.91 16.94
C LEU A 585 -26.88 19.23 16.75
N LEU A 586 -26.04 19.32 17.78
CA LEU A 586 -24.75 18.63 17.86
C LEU A 586 -24.90 17.42 18.78
N ALA A 587 -24.68 16.21 18.27
CA ALA A 587 -24.59 15.00 19.07
C ALA A 587 -23.12 14.74 19.42
N SER A 588 -22.85 14.37 20.68
CA SER A 588 -21.53 13.95 21.15
C SER A 588 -21.61 12.61 21.89
N GLY A 589 -20.89 11.61 21.36
CA GLY A 589 -20.73 10.28 21.95
C GLY A 589 -19.40 10.14 22.69
N SER A 590 -19.43 9.56 23.88
CA SER A 590 -18.28 9.53 24.79
C SER A 590 -18.01 8.15 25.38
N GLN A 591 -16.79 8.00 25.90
CA GLN A 591 -16.37 6.85 26.69
C GLN A 591 -17.04 6.77 28.07
N ASP A 592 -17.88 7.75 28.43
CA ASP A 592 -18.73 7.70 29.62
C ASP A 592 -20.05 6.92 29.39
N SER A 593 -20.18 6.23 28.25
CA SER A 593 -21.36 5.47 27.78
C SER A 593 -22.61 6.31 27.49
N PHE A 594 -22.52 7.65 27.54
CA PHE A 594 -23.64 8.54 27.25
C PHE A 594 -23.45 9.28 25.93
N ILE A 595 -24.59 9.63 25.34
CA ILE A 595 -24.65 10.57 24.22
C ILE A 595 -25.31 11.85 24.73
N ARG A 596 -24.72 13.00 24.41
CA ARG A 596 -25.30 14.31 24.73
C ARG A 596 -25.68 15.02 23.46
N VAL A 597 -26.87 15.60 23.42
CA VAL A 597 -27.33 16.43 22.30
C VAL A 597 -27.35 17.88 22.75
N TRP A 598 -26.65 18.73 22.03
CA TRP A 598 -26.52 20.16 22.29
C TRP A 598 -27.29 20.93 21.22
N ARG A 599 -28.19 21.82 21.61
CA ARG A 599 -28.94 22.70 20.72
C ARG A 599 -28.23 24.05 20.61
N LEU A 600 -27.98 24.48 19.38
CA LEU A 600 -27.44 25.80 19.03
C LEU A 600 -28.54 26.59 18.33
N SER A 601 -29.14 27.54 19.05
CA SER A 601 -30.26 28.35 18.56
C SER A 601 -29.81 29.77 18.20
N PRO A 602 -30.10 30.27 16.98
CA PRO A 602 -29.83 31.66 16.62
C PRO A 602 -30.55 32.64 17.55
N ARG A 603 -29.86 33.73 17.92
CA ARG A 603 -30.39 34.82 18.75
C ARG A 603 -30.09 36.17 18.12
N THR A 604 -31.04 37.10 18.26
CA THR A 604 -30.78 38.51 17.95
C THR A 604 -29.84 39.13 18.98
N GLU A 605 -29.13 40.21 18.61
CA GLU A 605 -28.22 40.91 19.53
C GLU A 605 -28.94 41.42 20.80
N ALA A 606 -30.21 41.84 20.66
CA ALA A 606 -31.03 42.28 21.78
C ALA A 606 -31.35 41.13 22.76
N GLN A 607 -31.77 39.97 22.23
CA GLN A 607 -32.00 38.75 23.03
C GLN A 607 -30.72 38.27 23.71
N ALA A 608 -29.59 38.30 22.99
CA ALA A 608 -28.28 37.93 23.51
C ALA A 608 -27.87 38.79 24.72
N LYS A 609 -28.09 40.11 24.64
CA LYS A 609 -27.80 41.04 25.73
C LYS A 609 -28.75 40.88 26.93
N MET A 610 -30.02 40.51 26.70
CA MET A 610 -30.99 40.26 27.78
C MET A 610 -30.61 39.04 28.62
N VAL A 611 -30.27 37.91 27.97
CA VAL A 611 -29.89 36.67 28.65
C VAL A 611 -28.54 36.82 29.38
N GLN A 612 -27.58 37.53 28.78
CA GLN A 612 -26.31 37.83 29.46
C GLN A 612 -26.49 38.72 30.71
N LYS A 613 -27.56 39.52 30.75
CA LYS A 613 -27.91 40.36 31.90
C LYS A 613 -28.66 39.57 32.99
N SER A 614 -29.60 38.71 32.61
CA SER A 614 -30.33 37.86 33.57
C SER A 614 -29.43 36.85 34.30
N VAL A 615 -28.40 36.30 33.64
CA VAL A 615 -27.42 35.39 34.25
C VAL A 615 -26.51 36.08 35.28
N LYS A 616 -26.31 37.40 35.18
CA LYS A 616 -25.56 38.18 36.18
C LYS A 616 -26.40 38.55 37.42
N ASP A 617 -27.72 38.59 37.27
CA ASP A 617 -28.65 39.05 38.31
C ASP A 617 -29.34 37.89 39.06
N SER A 618 -29.22 36.63 38.61
CA SER A 618 -29.85 35.47 39.26
C SER A 618 -29.04 34.94 40.46
N LYS A 619 -29.59 35.10 41.67
CA LYS A 619 -29.17 34.45 42.92
C LYS A 619 -30.15 33.36 43.38
N ASP A 620 -30.96 32.80 42.50
CA ASP A 620 -32.07 31.93 42.88
C ASP A 620 -31.77 30.42 42.77
N GLU A 621 -32.25 29.68 43.77
CA GLU A 621 -32.14 28.23 44.01
C GLU A 621 -33.07 27.37 43.10
N GLU A 622 -33.38 27.80 41.88
CA GLU A 622 -34.10 27.00 40.88
C GLU A 622 -33.13 26.34 39.88
N ILE A 623 -33.22 25.03 39.68
CA ILE A 623 -32.43 24.29 38.68
C ILE A 623 -32.95 24.68 37.28
N LYS A 624 -32.42 25.77 36.71
CA LYS A 624 -32.64 26.15 35.31
C LYS A 624 -31.49 25.60 34.46
N MET A 625 -31.81 25.04 33.28
CA MET A 625 -30.80 24.63 32.31
C MET A 625 -29.94 25.84 31.92
N LYS A 626 -28.63 25.66 31.95
CA LYS A 626 -27.67 26.74 31.73
C LYS A 626 -27.63 27.10 30.24
N GLU A 627 -28.23 28.22 29.87
CA GLU A 627 -28.15 28.78 28.52
C GLU A 627 -26.88 29.63 28.37
N GLU A 628 -26.00 29.25 27.45
CA GLU A 628 -24.74 29.95 27.20
C GLU A 628 -24.74 30.63 25.83
N ILE A 629 -24.51 31.94 25.80
CA ILE A 629 -24.57 32.72 24.57
C ILE A 629 -23.18 32.96 23.98
N VAL A 630 -23.04 32.59 22.72
CA VAL A 630 -21.81 32.64 21.95
C VAL A 630 -22.00 33.53 20.72
N GLY A 631 -21.15 34.55 20.56
CA GLY A 631 -21.12 35.40 19.37
C GLY A 631 -20.01 34.98 18.41
N MET A 632 -20.29 34.91 17.11
CA MET A 632 -19.35 34.48 16.07
C MET A 632 -19.44 35.39 14.84
N LYS A 633 -18.30 35.75 14.24
CA LYS A 633 -18.27 36.53 12.99
C LYS A 633 -18.44 35.67 11.74
N CYS A 634 -19.07 36.24 10.73
CA CYS A 634 -19.28 35.62 9.41
C CYS A 634 -17.99 35.55 8.55
N PHE A 635 -18.04 34.85 7.40
CA PHE A 635 -16.97 34.84 6.40
C PHE A 635 -16.80 36.19 5.68
N SER A 636 -17.90 36.94 5.52
CA SER A 636 -17.99 38.17 4.72
C SER A 636 -17.16 39.36 5.23
N GLU A 637 -16.77 40.25 4.30
CA GLU A 637 -16.06 41.51 4.58
C GLU A 637 -16.87 42.47 5.48
N THR A 638 -18.19 42.30 5.56
CA THR A 638 -19.09 43.12 6.37
C THR A 638 -18.90 42.95 7.88
N LYS A 639 -18.13 41.94 8.34
CA LYS A 639 -17.78 41.68 9.76
C LYS A 639 -19.00 41.58 10.71
N GLU A 640 -20.16 41.19 10.19
CA GLU A 640 -21.37 40.99 10.99
C GLU A 640 -21.16 39.86 12.01
N THR A 641 -21.65 40.07 13.24
CA THR A 641 -21.59 39.08 14.32
C THR A 641 -22.97 38.49 14.55
N LYS A 642 -23.09 37.17 14.43
CA LYS A 642 -24.29 36.41 14.79
C LYS A 642 -24.13 35.79 16.17
N TYR A 643 -25.23 35.69 16.91
CA TYR A 643 -25.25 35.11 18.25
C TYR A 643 -26.03 33.81 18.27
N PHE A 644 -25.53 32.83 19.01
CA PHE A 644 -26.15 31.53 19.19
C PHE A 644 -26.23 31.24 20.69
N ALA A 645 -27.38 30.75 21.14
CA ALA A 645 -27.54 30.17 22.46
C ALA A 645 -27.24 28.67 22.38
N ILE A 646 -26.31 28.18 23.20
CA ILE A 646 -25.97 26.77 23.30
C ILE A 646 -26.57 26.23 24.60
N ILE A 647 -27.37 25.17 24.47
CA ILE A 647 -28.05 24.50 25.58
C ILE A 647 -27.84 22.98 25.46
N LEU A 648 -27.68 22.29 26.59
CA LEU A 648 -27.76 20.83 26.61
C LEU A 648 -29.24 20.45 26.49
N GLU A 649 -29.62 19.84 25.38
CA GLU A 649 -30.99 19.46 25.05
C GLU A 649 -31.41 18.19 25.79
N THR A 650 -30.60 17.14 25.63
CA THR A 650 -30.90 15.82 26.20
C THR A 650 -29.63 15.00 26.42
N VAL A 651 -29.75 13.99 27.29
CA VAL A 651 -28.74 12.96 27.54
C VAL A 651 -29.38 11.61 27.24
N LEU A 652 -28.84 10.90 26.25
CA LEU A 652 -29.30 9.56 25.87
C LEU A 652 -28.48 8.51 26.63
N ALA A 653 -29.18 7.63 27.33
CA ALA A 653 -28.63 6.53 28.11
C ALA A 653 -29.21 5.21 27.60
N GLY A 654 -28.34 4.26 27.23
CA GLY A 654 -28.78 2.95 26.74
C GLY A 654 -27.64 2.02 26.34
N HIS A 655 -26.47 2.57 26.01
CA HIS A 655 -25.24 1.80 25.90
C HIS A 655 -24.67 1.47 27.28
N GLU A 656 -24.07 0.28 27.40
CA GLU A 656 -23.45 -0.22 28.64
C GLU A 656 -21.93 -0.07 28.66
N ASP A 657 -21.35 0.29 27.52
CA ASP A 657 -19.92 0.55 27.33
C ASP A 657 -19.73 1.81 26.45
N LYS A 658 -18.48 2.14 26.14
CA LYS A 658 -18.03 3.32 25.39
C LYS A 658 -18.75 3.44 24.05
N VAL A 659 -19.41 4.59 23.85
CA VAL A 659 -20.00 4.95 22.55
C VAL A 659 -18.89 5.28 21.57
N GLN A 660 -18.82 4.60 20.43
CA GLN A 660 -17.75 4.74 19.44
C GLN A 660 -18.14 5.60 18.24
N SER A 661 -19.42 5.60 17.84
CA SER A 661 -19.91 6.45 16.76
C SER A 661 -21.32 6.94 17.07
N VAL A 662 -21.58 8.19 16.69
CA VAL A 662 -22.90 8.80 16.57
C VAL A 662 -23.04 9.39 15.16
N GLN A 663 -24.24 9.28 14.59
CA GLN A 663 -24.57 9.86 13.29
C GLN A 663 -26.05 10.23 13.21
N TRP A 664 -26.33 11.45 12.74
CA TRP A 664 -27.68 11.89 12.43
C TRP A 664 -28.21 11.24 11.14
N ARG A 665 -29.51 10.92 11.12
CA ARG A 665 -30.22 10.57 9.88
C ARG A 665 -30.29 11.79 8.95
N PRO A 666 -29.91 11.67 7.66
CA PRO A 666 -30.20 12.70 6.65
C PRO A 666 -31.71 12.95 6.57
N ARG A 667 -32.14 14.21 6.66
CA ARG A 667 -33.56 14.56 6.80
C ARG A 667 -34.23 14.75 5.43
N PHE A 668 -35.40 14.16 5.26
CA PHE A 668 -36.35 14.44 4.18
C PHE A 668 -37.58 15.16 4.75
N GLU A 669 -38.32 15.92 3.93
CA GLU A 669 -39.57 16.56 4.36
C GLU A 669 -40.50 15.51 4.98
N ASP A 670 -41.05 15.81 6.17
CA ASP A 670 -41.97 14.97 7.00
C ASP A 670 -41.39 13.84 7.88
N GLN A 671 -40.07 13.72 8.07
CA GLN A 671 -39.51 12.66 8.95
C GLN A 671 -39.13 13.12 10.37
N SER A 672 -39.36 12.23 11.34
CA SER A 672 -38.93 12.39 12.74
C SER A 672 -37.41 12.42 12.87
N LEU A 673 -36.92 13.18 13.85
CA LEU A 673 -35.49 13.32 14.09
C LEU A 673 -34.97 12.00 14.67
N THR A 674 -33.97 11.42 14.02
CA THR A 674 -33.38 10.13 14.43
C THR A 674 -31.86 10.20 14.47
N LEU A 675 -31.28 9.50 15.45
CA LEU A 675 -29.84 9.40 15.68
C LEU A 675 -29.45 7.92 15.73
N LEU A 676 -28.37 7.57 15.04
CA LEU A 676 -27.75 6.25 15.10
C LEU A 676 -26.55 6.30 16.04
N SER A 677 -26.37 5.28 16.85
CA SER A 677 -25.15 5.11 17.64
C SER A 677 -24.67 3.66 17.69
N CYS A 678 -23.37 3.46 17.90
CA CYS A 678 -22.80 2.15 18.19
C CYS A 678 -21.79 2.19 19.32
N SER A 679 -21.57 1.05 19.97
CA SER A 679 -20.74 0.94 21.16
C SER A 679 -19.91 -0.35 21.20
N MET A 680 -18.91 -0.35 22.07
CA MET A 680 -18.10 -1.53 22.41
C MET A 680 -18.89 -2.62 23.13
N ASP A 681 -20.09 -2.31 23.61
CA ASP A 681 -21.04 -3.28 24.20
C ASP A 681 -21.70 -4.22 23.16
N LYS A 682 -21.22 -4.19 21.91
CA LYS A 682 -21.73 -4.95 20.76
C LYS A 682 -23.12 -4.53 20.32
N THR A 683 -23.56 -3.33 20.63
CA THR A 683 -24.89 -2.85 20.22
C THR A 683 -24.83 -1.63 19.31
N VAL A 684 -25.83 -1.57 18.44
CA VAL A 684 -26.15 -0.44 17.56
C VAL A 684 -27.58 -0.03 17.89
N ILE A 685 -27.82 1.24 18.18
CA ILE A 685 -29.12 1.75 18.62
C ILE A 685 -29.58 2.84 17.67
N VAL A 686 -30.86 2.78 17.28
CA VAL A 686 -31.57 3.87 16.61
C VAL A 686 -32.42 4.59 17.64
N TRP A 687 -32.13 5.86 17.83
CA TRP A 687 -32.85 6.76 18.70
C TRP A 687 -33.82 7.59 17.87
N THR A 688 -35.06 7.71 18.31
CA THR A 688 -36.09 8.54 17.66
C THR A 688 -36.64 9.56 18.65
N SER A 689 -36.80 10.80 18.19
CA SER A 689 -37.54 11.82 18.92
C SER A 689 -39.01 11.76 18.53
N SER A 690 -39.89 11.56 19.51
CA SER A 690 -41.33 11.46 19.30
C SER A 690 -42.00 12.83 19.53
N PRO A 691 -42.54 13.49 18.48
CA PRO A 691 -43.17 14.80 18.60
C PRO A 691 -44.40 14.79 19.52
N ASP A 692 -45.14 13.68 19.52
CA ASP A 692 -46.42 13.52 20.23
C ASP A 692 -46.28 13.44 21.75
N LEU A 693 -45.08 13.17 22.27
CA LEU A 693 -44.80 12.98 23.70
C LEU A 693 -43.95 14.11 24.31
N GLY A 694 -43.79 15.24 23.61
CA GLY A 694 -43.04 16.40 24.11
C GLY A 694 -41.52 16.29 23.93
N GLU A 695 -41.07 15.88 22.74
CA GLU A 695 -39.65 15.77 22.37
C GLU A 695 -38.83 14.74 23.19
N ILE A 696 -39.50 13.75 23.79
CA ILE A 696 -38.85 12.63 24.48
C ILE A 696 -38.15 11.73 23.44
N TRP A 697 -36.93 11.31 23.78
CA TRP A 697 -36.13 10.38 22.98
C TRP A 697 -36.36 8.94 23.42
N GLU A 698 -36.61 8.06 22.46
CA GLU A 698 -36.79 6.62 22.69
C GLU A 698 -35.89 5.77 21.79
N GLN A 699 -35.64 4.53 22.22
CA GLN A 699 -34.91 3.54 21.44
C GLN A 699 -35.90 2.84 20.50
N SER A 700 -35.96 3.25 19.23
CA SER A 700 -36.88 2.67 18.25
C SER A 700 -36.41 1.33 17.71
N ALA A 701 -35.09 1.10 17.70
CA ALA A 701 -34.51 -0.19 17.33
C ALA A 701 -33.14 -0.40 18.00
N ARG A 702 -32.82 -1.66 18.31
CA ARG A 702 -31.52 -2.07 18.84
C ARG A 702 -31.07 -3.34 18.12
N PHE A 703 -29.86 -3.29 17.60
CA PHE A 703 -29.18 -4.37 16.91
C PHE A 703 -27.89 -4.70 17.63
N GLY A 704 -27.28 -5.82 17.27
CA GLY A 704 -25.99 -6.18 17.82
C GLY A 704 -25.69 -7.65 17.64
N GLU A 705 -24.62 -8.08 18.29
CA GLU A 705 -24.28 -9.50 18.42
C GLU A 705 -24.75 -10.01 19.78
N VAL A 706 -25.34 -11.20 19.80
CA VAL A 706 -25.71 -11.87 21.06
C VAL A 706 -24.66 -12.94 21.38
N GLY A 707 -23.94 -12.76 22.49
CA GLY A 707 -22.90 -13.70 22.93
C GLY A 707 -21.57 -13.61 22.17
N GLY A 708 -20.73 -14.64 22.28
CA GLY A 708 -19.43 -14.73 21.60
C GLY A 708 -18.26 -13.96 22.24
N ASN A 709 -17.02 -14.32 21.87
CA ASN A 709 -15.77 -13.71 22.35
C ASN A 709 -15.30 -12.49 21.52
N THR A 710 -16.14 -11.97 20.64
CA THR A 710 -15.89 -10.77 19.85
C THR A 710 -15.96 -9.50 20.70
N LEU A 711 -15.26 -8.45 20.26
CA LEU A 711 -15.42 -7.09 20.79
C LEU A 711 -16.56 -6.37 20.02
N GLY A 712 -16.97 -5.18 20.48
CA GLY A 712 -18.09 -4.45 19.88
C GLY A 712 -17.79 -3.67 18.59
N PHE A 713 -18.68 -2.72 18.30
CA PHE A 713 -18.69 -1.94 17.06
C PHE A 713 -17.74 -0.74 17.12
N MET A 714 -16.96 -0.55 16.05
CA MET A 714 -16.05 0.58 15.88
C MET A 714 -16.70 1.77 15.16
N GLY A 715 -17.75 1.52 14.37
CA GLY A 715 -18.51 2.55 13.71
C GLY A 715 -19.78 2.00 13.05
N CYS A 716 -20.69 2.91 12.74
CA CYS A 716 -21.93 2.60 12.04
C CYS A 716 -22.34 3.79 11.18
N GLN A 717 -23.04 3.51 10.07
CA GLN A 717 -23.56 4.53 9.19
C GLN A 717 -24.90 4.15 8.57
N TYR A 718 -25.78 5.14 8.38
CA TYR A 718 -26.93 5.06 7.48
C TYR A 718 -26.53 5.12 6.00
N ASP A 719 -27.37 4.51 5.15
CA ASP A 719 -27.46 4.91 3.75
C ASP A 719 -28.14 6.28 3.61
N ASP A 720 -28.10 6.87 2.41
CA ASP A 720 -28.66 8.22 2.19
C ASP A 720 -30.16 8.30 2.49
N ASN A 721 -30.92 7.20 2.32
CA ASN A 721 -32.35 7.15 2.60
C ASN A 721 -32.67 6.80 4.08
N ALA A 722 -31.66 6.36 4.82
CA ALA A 722 -31.75 5.83 6.18
C ALA A 722 -32.80 4.71 6.35
N GLU A 723 -32.85 3.84 5.35
CA GLU A 723 -33.58 2.56 5.39
C GLU A 723 -32.62 1.40 5.65
N GLN A 724 -31.32 1.66 5.59
CA GLN A 724 -30.27 0.68 5.70
C GLN A 724 -29.18 1.16 6.65
N ILE A 725 -28.59 0.23 7.38
CA ILE A 725 -27.54 0.49 8.34
C ILE A 725 -26.39 -0.48 8.06
N LEU A 726 -25.18 0.07 8.01
CA LEU A 726 -23.96 -0.70 7.96
C LEU A 726 -23.11 -0.38 9.21
N GLY A 727 -22.88 -1.40 10.03
CA GLY A 727 -21.94 -1.36 11.14
C GLY A 727 -20.64 -2.08 10.77
N TYR A 728 -19.53 -1.72 11.41
CA TYR A 728 -18.30 -2.51 11.35
C TYR A 728 -17.72 -2.74 12.74
N SER A 729 -17.27 -3.97 12.98
CA SER A 729 -16.81 -4.44 14.28
C SER A 729 -15.31 -4.22 14.49
N PHE A 730 -14.84 -4.45 15.71
CA PHE A 730 -13.42 -4.46 16.03
C PHE A 730 -12.63 -5.52 15.23
N THR A 731 -13.26 -6.57 14.72
CA THR A 731 -12.59 -7.56 13.85
C THR A 731 -12.61 -7.14 12.38
N GLY A 732 -12.92 -5.87 12.06
CA GLY A 732 -12.99 -5.38 10.70
C GLY A 732 -14.11 -6.00 9.86
N SER A 733 -15.03 -6.73 10.48
CA SER A 733 -16.18 -7.36 9.84
C SER A 733 -17.31 -6.37 9.68
N PHE A 734 -18.11 -6.53 8.63
CA PHE A 734 -19.29 -5.71 8.38
C PHE A 734 -20.56 -6.40 8.85
N HIS A 735 -21.51 -5.60 9.34
CA HIS A 735 -22.86 -6.03 9.70
C HIS A 735 -23.84 -5.12 8.99
N TYR A 736 -24.72 -5.72 8.20
CA TYR A 736 -25.65 -5.00 7.35
C TYR A 736 -27.09 -5.31 7.74
N TRP A 737 -27.87 -4.27 8.01
CA TRP A 737 -29.29 -4.37 8.31
C TRP A 737 -30.09 -3.51 7.35
N ALA A 738 -31.22 -4.03 6.88
CA ALA A 738 -32.17 -3.27 6.07
C ALA A 738 -33.55 -3.32 6.71
N ASN A 739 -34.27 -2.21 6.61
CA ASN A 739 -35.66 -2.13 7.03
C ASN A 739 -36.56 -2.68 5.91
N VAL A 740 -37.16 -3.84 6.17
CA VAL A 740 -38.08 -4.50 5.24
C VAL A 740 -39.44 -4.62 5.91
N ASN A 741 -40.44 -3.91 5.38
CA ASN A 741 -41.80 -3.87 5.92
C ASN A 741 -41.87 -3.42 7.39
N ALA A 742 -41.14 -2.35 7.75
CA ALA A 742 -41.03 -1.82 9.11
C ALA A 742 -40.30 -2.74 10.13
N GLU A 743 -39.68 -3.82 9.66
CA GLU A 743 -38.83 -4.69 10.47
C GLU A 743 -37.38 -4.63 9.98
N TRP A 744 -36.44 -4.40 10.91
CA TRP A 744 -35.02 -4.46 10.60
C TRP A 744 -34.54 -5.92 10.55
N LYS A 745 -33.95 -6.31 9.41
CA LYS A 745 -33.43 -7.68 9.20
C LYS A 745 -31.95 -7.65 8.81
N PRO A 746 -31.14 -8.59 9.31
CA PRO A 746 -29.75 -8.71 8.91
C PRO A 746 -29.64 -9.36 7.53
N PHE A 747 -28.63 -8.94 6.76
CA PHE A 747 -28.38 -9.42 5.41
C PHE A 747 -26.89 -9.72 5.20
N LYS A 748 -26.59 -10.49 4.15
CA LYS A 748 -25.22 -10.77 3.69
C LYS A 748 -24.47 -9.46 3.37
N THR A 749 -23.16 -9.48 3.54
CA THR A 749 -22.30 -8.34 3.23
C THR A 749 -20.90 -8.82 2.84
N ILE A 750 -20.04 -7.88 2.45
CA ILE A 750 -18.62 -8.13 2.20
C ILE A 750 -17.89 -8.49 3.49
N GLY A 751 -16.79 -9.23 3.35
CA GLY A 751 -15.93 -9.61 4.46
C GLY A 751 -14.50 -9.80 4.02
N GLY A 752 -13.63 -10.04 5.00
CA GLY A 752 -12.23 -10.35 4.79
C GLY A 752 -11.41 -10.19 6.05
N HIS A 753 -10.16 -10.64 5.99
CA HIS A 753 -9.24 -10.56 7.10
C HIS A 753 -8.91 -9.11 7.46
N PHE A 754 -8.67 -8.86 8.75
CA PHE A 754 -8.23 -7.55 9.26
C PHE A 754 -6.73 -7.53 9.63
N GLY A 755 -6.03 -8.63 9.36
CA GLY A 755 -4.59 -8.78 9.55
C GLY A 755 -3.94 -9.50 8.37
N PRO A 756 -2.59 -9.54 8.32
CA PRO A 756 -1.85 -10.17 7.22
C PRO A 756 -2.30 -11.60 6.95
N VAL A 757 -2.55 -11.92 5.67
CA VAL A 757 -2.96 -13.26 5.27
C VAL A 757 -1.72 -14.03 4.85
N GLU A 758 -1.37 -15.07 5.60
CA GLU A 758 -0.07 -15.75 5.47
C GLU A 758 -0.10 -16.92 4.49
N ASP A 759 -1.23 -17.62 4.36
CA ASP A 759 -1.32 -18.78 3.48
C ASP A 759 -2.75 -19.03 2.98
N LEU A 760 -2.85 -19.71 1.84
CA LEU A 760 -4.12 -20.15 1.25
C LEU A 760 -3.95 -21.46 0.50
N ASP A 761 -5.04 -22.23 0.39
CA ASP A 761 -5.06 -23.45 -0.41
C ASP A 761 -6.46 -23.73 -0.96
N TRP A 762 -6.51 -24.32 -2.15
CA TRP A 762 -7.77 -24.67 -2.80
C TRP A 762 -8.27 -26.02 -2.34
N GLU A 763 -9.58 -26.18 -2.26
CA GLU A 763 -10.19 -27.50 -2.26
C GLU A 763 -9.79 -28.25 -3.55
N ARG A 764 -9.66 -29.59 -3.48
CA ARG A 764 -9.06 -30.41 -4.54
C ARG A 764 -9.73 -30.26 -5.90
N ASN A 765 -11.04 -30.02 -5.94
CA ASN A 765 -11.79 -29.79 -7.17
C ASN A 765 -11.98 -28.30 -7.51
N GLY A 766 -11.32 -27.40 -6.77
CA GLY A 766 -11.40 -25.95 -7.00
C GLY A 766 -12.76 -25.34 -6.68
N ARG A 767 -13.58 -26.01 -5.86
CA ARG A 767 -14.95 -25.56 -5.52
C ARG A 767 -14.95 -24.32 -4.61
N TYR A 768 -14.02 -24.28 -3.67
CA TYR A 768 -13.82 -23.17 -2.74
C TYR A 768 -12.35 -23.04 -2.35
N LEU A 769 -12.01 -21.89 -1.78
CA LEU A 769 -10.68 -21.55 -1.29
C LEU A 769 -10.72 -21.40 0.24
N VAL A 770 -9.67 -21.85 0.93
CA VAL A 770 -9.44 -21.48 2.33
C VAL A 770 -8.22 -20.58 2.48
N SER A 771 -8.30 -19.62 3.40
CA SER A 771 -7.25 -18.66 3.72
C SER A 771 -7.02 -18.60 5.23
N THR A 772 -5.79 -18.31 5.65
CA THR A 772 -5.40 -18.18 7.06
C THR A 772 -4.61 -16.90 7.30
N SER A 773 -4.83 -16.28 8.46
CA SER A 773 -4.29 -14.96 8.77
C SER A 773 -3.78 -14.84 10.20
N LEU A 774 -2.90 -13.86 10.41
CA LEU A 774 -2.49 -13.39 11.72
C LEU A 774 -3.65 -12.76 12.51
N ASP A 775 -4.81 -12.55 11.87
CA ASP A 775 -6.05 -12.19 12.56
C ASP A 775 -6.69 -13.37 13.34
N GLN A 776 -6.00 -14.52 13.37
CA GLN A 776 -6.34 -15.73 14.11
C GLN A 776 -7.56 -16.48 13.56
N THR A 777 -7.95 -16.18 12.31
CA THR A 777 -9.06 -16.87 11.64
C THR A 777 -8.61 -17.64 10.40
N THR A 778 -9.30 -18.76 10.14
CA THR A 778 -9.34 -19.42 8.84
C THR A 778 -10.68 -19.10 8.20
N ARG A 779 -10.66 -18.57 6.97
CA ARG A 779 -11.87 -18.18 6.23
C ARG A 779 -12.01 -19.02 4.96
N LEU A 780 -13.26 -19.34 4.61
CA LEU A 780 -13.60 -20.13 3.43
C LEU A 780 -14.39 -19.27 2.45
N HIS A 781 -13.86 -19.16 1.23
CA HIS A 781 -14.41 -18.35 0.15
C HIS A 781 -14.95 -19.23 -0.97
N ALA A 782 -16.21 -19.04 -1.35
CA ALA A 782 -16.86 -19.85 -2.39
C ALA A 782 -17.78 -19.01 -3.28
N PRO A 783 -18.11 -19.50 -4.48
CA PRO A 783 -19.06 -18.83 -5.36
C PRO A 783 -20.48 -18.89 -4.80
N TYR A 784 -21.25 -17.83 -5.00
CA TYR A 784 -22.69 -17.74 -4.75
C TYR A 784 -23.44 -17.71 -6.09
N ARG A 785 -24.46 -18.56 -6.21
CA ARG A 785 -25.29 -18.67 -7.42
C ARG A 785 -26.76 -18.60 -7.07
N VAL A 786 -27.45 -17.58 -7.60
CA VAL A 786 -28.90 -17.39 -7.42
C VAL A 786 -29.70 -18.52 -8.08
N SER A 787 -29.23 -19.01 -9.24
CA SER A 787 -29.84 -20.16 -9.94
C SER A 787 -28.77 -21.06 -10.56
N ASN A 788 -29.13 -22.32 -10.86
CA ASN A 788 -28.24 -23.29 -11.52
C ASN A 788 -27.81 -22.86 -12.94
N THR A 789 -28.48 -21.87 -13.52
CA THR A 789 -28.28 -21.38 -14.89
C THR A 789 -27.74 -19.96 -14.96
N SER A 790 -27.58 -19.27 -13.83
CA SER A 790 -27.10 -17.88 -13.79
C SER A 790 -25.63 -17.80 -14.18
N GLU A 791 -25.31 -17.02 -15.21
CA GLU A 791 -23.93 -16.64 -15.56
C GLU A 791 -23.30 -15.70 -14.51
N ALA A 792 -24.13 -15.01 -13.70
CA ALA A 792 -23.66 -14.13 -12.65
C ALA A 792 -23.27 -14.95 -11.41
N VAL A 793 -21.96 -15.05 -11.16
CA VAL A 793 -21.36 -15.69 -9.99
C VAL A 793 -20.64 -14.60 -9.19
N SER A 794 -21.14 -14.27 -8.00
CA SER A 794 -20.38 -13.49 -7.01
C SER A 794 -19.66 -14.44 -6.06
N TRP A 795 -18.61 -13.97 -5.38
CA TRP A 795 -17.86 -14.76 -4.39
C TRP A 795 -18.06 -14.18 -3.00
N HIS A 796 -18.18 -15.06 -2.01
CA HIS A 796 -18.51 -14.70 -0.64
C HIS A 796 -17.73 -15.55 0.36
N GLU A 797 -17.61 -15.07 1.60
CA GLU A 797 -17.21 -15.90 2.74
C GLU A 797 -18.40 -16.78 3.12
N LEU A 798 -18.24 -18.11 3.05
CA LEU A 798 -19.31 -19.07 3.37
C LEU A 798 -19.12 -19.74 4.73
N ALA A 799 -17.89 -19.76 5.24
CA ALA A 799 -17.60 -20.32 6.54
C ALA A 799 -16.35 -19.69 7.16
N ARG A 800 -16.28 -19.74 8.50
CA ARG A 800 -15.10 -19.47 9.29
C ARG A 800 -14.72 -20.73 10.07
N PRO A 801 -14.10 -21.74 9.41
CA PRO A 801 -13.90 -23.06 10.01
C PRO A 801 -13.12 -23.07 11.33
N GLN A 802 -12.22 -22.11 11.51
CA GLN A 802 -11.33 -22.05 12.66
C GLN A 802 -11.21 -20.60 13.13
N VAL A 803 -11.45 -20.39 14.43
CA VAL A 803 -11.06 -19.20 15.18
C VAL A 803 -10.08 -19.68 16.25
N HIS A 804 -8.89 -19.10 16.26
CA HIS A 804 -7.78 -19.56 17.07
C HIS A 804 -7.37 -18.49 18.09
N GLY A 805 -6.56 -18.86 19.09
CA GLY A 805 -5.98 -17.91 20.06
C GLY A 805 -4.54 -17.48 19.74
N TYR A 806 -3.99 -18.01 18.65
CA TYR A 806 -2.64 -17.73 18.15
C TYR A 806 -2.72 -17.45 16.66
N ASP A 807 -1.80 -16.63 16.19
CA ASP A 807 -1.69 -16.21 14.80
C ASP A 807 -1.46 -17.42 13.89
N LEU A 808 -2.28 -17.55 12.84
CA LEU A 808 -2.22 -18.67 11.90
C LEU A 808 -1.21 -18.36 10.78
N THR A 809 -0.35 -19.32 10.49
CA THR A 809 0.83 -19.11 9.63
C THR A 809 0.80 -19.93 8.34
N CYS A 810 0.16 -21.11 8.35
CA CYS A 810 0.12 -21.99 7.18
C CYS A 810 -1.09 -22.93 7.17
N ILE A 811 -1.51 -23.33 5.97
CA ILE A 811 -2.65 -24.24 5.78
C ILE A 811 -2.43 -25.17 4.57
N THR A 812 -3.00 -26.38 4.63
CA THR A 812 -3.11 -27.25 3.46
C THR A 812 -4.41 -28.05 3.46
N MET A 813 -5.04 -28.15 2.28
CA MET A 813 -6.28 -28.91 2.09
C MET A 813 -6.01 -30.41 1.94
N LEU A 814 -6.87 -31.21 2.56
CA LEU A 814 -6.89 -32.66 2.53
C LEU A 814 -8.14 -33.18 1.80
N PRO A 815 -8.18 -34.46 1.38
CA PRO A 815 -9.38 -35.05 0.81
C PRO A 815 -10.57 -35.06 1.79
N ASN A 816 -11.77 -35.14 1.23
CA ASN A 816 -13.05 -35.22 1.95
C ASN A 816 -13.33 -33.98 2.82
N HIS A 817 -13.05 -32.79 2.27
CA HIS A 817 -13.30 -31.51 2.96
C HIS A 817 -12.66 -31.44 4.35
N ARG A 818 -11.39 -31.82 4.44
CA ARG A 818 -10.55 -31.68 5.64
C ARG A 818 -9.41 -30.72 5.35
N PHE A 819 -8.84 -30.13 6.38
CA PHE A 819 -7.59 -29.37 6.25
C PHE A 819 -6.70 -29.53 7.47
N ALA A 820 -5.42 -29.24 7.29
CA ALA A 820 -4.45 -29.10 8.37
C ALA A 820 -3.93 -27.66 8.42
N SER A 821 -3.86 -27.07 9.60
CA SER A 821 -3.35 -25.72 9.82
C SER A 821 -2.23 -25.71 10.86
N GLY A 822 -1.33 -24.74 10.72
CA GLY A 822 -0.28 -24.40 11.65
C GLY A 822 -0.45 -22.95 12.12
N ALA A 823 -0.13 -22.72 13.39
CA ALA A 823 -0.14 -21.41 14.02
C ALA A 823 1.26 -21.09 14.56
N GLU A 824 1.39 -19.98 15.30
CA GLU A 824 2.52 -19.74 16.21
C GLU A 824 2.49 -20.67 17.45
N GLU A 825 2.23 -21.96 17.18
CA GLU A 825 2.25 -23.10 18.08
C GLU A 825 3.13 -24.20 17.48
N LYS A 826 3.53 -25.17 18.31
CA LYS A 826 4.39 -26.29 17.92
C LYS A 826 3.65 -27.48 17.32
N ILE A 827 2.33 -27.33 17.12
CA ILE A 827 1.38 -28.40 16.84
C ILE A 827 0.74 -28.13 15.49
N VAL A 828 0.56 -29.18 14.69
CA VAL A 828 -0.31 -29.11 13.50
C VAL A 828 -1.70 -29.59 13.92
N ARG A 829 -2.73 -28.81 13.60
CA ARG A 829 -4.12 -29.15 13.94
C ARG A 829 -4.89 -29.50 12.69
N THR A 830 -5.81 -30.46 12.79
CA THR A 830 -6.60 -30.91 11.65
C THR A 830 -8.08 -30.73 11.92
N PHE A 831 -8.79 -30.33 10.89
CA PHE A 831 -10.21 -29.96 10.94
C PHE A 831 -10.98 -30.72 9.87
N GLU A 832 -12.22 -31.07 10.18
CA GLU A 832 -13.13 -31.77 9.28
C GLU A 832 -14.42 -30.99 9.09
N THR A 833 -15.01 -31.10 7.91
CA THR A 833 -16.28 -30.45 7.59
C THR A 833 -17.45 -30.94 8.45
N THR A 834 -18.56 -30.20 8.40
CA THR A 834 -19.83 -30.57 9.03
C THR A 834 -20.92 -30.83 7.98
N ARG A 835 -21.97 -31.58 8.34
CA ARG A 835 -23.14 -31.77 7.46
C ARG A 835 -23.80 -30.43 7.11
N THR A 836 -23.91 -29.54 8.09
CA THR A 836 -24.47 -28.20 7.89
C THR A 836 -23.70 -27.42 6.83
N PHE A 837 -22.37 -27.44 6.88
CA PHE A 837 -21.56 -26.79 5.86
C PHE A 837 -21.80 -27.38 4.46
N LEU A 838 -21.81 -28.72 4.33
CA LEU A 838 -22.01 -29.36 3.02
C LEU A 838 -23.37 -29.03 2.42
N ALA A 839 -24.44 -29.03 3.24
CA ALA A 839 -25.77 -28.63 2.82
C ALA A 839 -25.81 -27.15 2.36
N ASN A 840 -25.17 -26.25 3.12
CA ASN A 840 -25.07 -24.83 2.76
C ASN A 840 -24.24 -24.59 1.51
N LEU A 841 -23.13 -25.31 1.33
CA LEU A 841 -22.32 -25.23 0.12
C LEU A 841 -23.12 -25.66 -1.12
N ARG A 842 -23.90 -26.75 -1.03
CA ARG A 842 -24.83 -27.15 -2.12
C ARG A 842 -25.90 -26.09 -2.36
N SER A 843 -26.49 -25.53 -1.30
CA SER A 843 -27.57 -24.56 -1.42
C SER A 843 -27.11 -23.23 -2.01
N ILE A 844 -25.99 -22.69 -1.53
CA ILE A 844 -25.48 -21.35 -1.88
C ILE A 844 -24.69 -21.40 -3.20
N SER A 845 -23.80 -22.38 -3.37
CA SER A 845 -22.94 -22.48 -4.56
C SER A 845 -23.56 -23.30 -5.68
N LYS A 846 -24.66 -24.02 -5.42
CA LYS A 846 -25.32 -24.94 -6.37
C LYS A 846 -24.39 -26.04 -6.89
N GLU A 847 -23.40 -26.41 -6.09
CA GLU A 847 -22.41 -27.45 -6.41
C GLU A 847 -22.97 -28.87 -6.16
N THR A 848 -22.58 -29.83 -7.00
CA THR A 848 -22.95 -31.24 -6.79
C THR A 848 -21.92 -31.91 -5.89
N ILE A 849 -22.29 -32.29 -4.68
CA ILE A 849 -21.40 -32.98 -3.72
C ILE A 849 -21.93 -34.41 -3.49
N GLN A 850 -21.18 -35.42 -3.93
CA GLN A 850 -21.55 -36.85 -3.86
C GLN A 850 -21.04 -37.57 -2.59
N GLU A 851 -20.60 -36.84 -1.57
CA GLU A 851 -19.97 -37.42 -0.38
C GLU A 851 -20.99 -37.98 0.64
N ASN A 852 -20.60 -39.03 1.37
CA ASN A 852 -21.44 -39.72 2.37
C ASN A 852 -21.56 -38.90 3.66
N GLU A 853 -22.62 -38.09 3.78
CA GLU A 853 -22.83 -37.14 4.88
C GLU A 853 -23.05 -37.77 6.25
N ASN A 854 -23.42 -39.05 6.29
CA ASN A 854 -23.72 -39.75 7.54
C ASN A 854 -22.48 -39.99 8.42
N MET A 855 -21.26 -39.78 7.90
CA MET A 855 -20.02 -40.02 8.63
C MET A 855 -19.40 -38.77 9.27
N VAL A 856 -19.89 -37.57 8.94
CA VAL A 856 -19.37 -36.30 9.49
C VAL A 856 -20.30 -35.75 10.58
N PRO A 857 -19.77 -34.98 11.54
CA PRO A 857 -20.61 -34.40 12.59
C PRO A 857 -21.62 -33.41 12.02
N ARG A 858 -22.76 -33.25 12.71
CA ARG A 858 -23.84 -32.37 12.23
C ARG A 858 -23.37 -30.91 12.17
N MET A 859 -22.79 -30.41 13.26
CA MET A 859 -22.23 -29.06 13.36
C MET A 859 -21.00 -29.04 14.27
N ALA A 860 -20.32 -27.90 14.38
CA ALA A 860 -19.30 -27.66 15.39
C ALA A 860 -19.60 -26.43 16.23
N LEU A 861 -19.22 -26.49 17.50
CA LEU A 861 -19.33 -25.39 18.45
C LEU A 861 -18.04 -25.27 19.25
N VAL A 862 -17.75 -24.08 19.75
CA VAL A 862 -16.70 -23.85 20.77
C VAL A 862 -17.38 -23.94 22.14
N PRO A 863 -17.03 -24.93 22.99
CA PRO A 863 -17.53 -24.97 24.36
C PRO A 863 -17.12 -23.69 25.12
N SER A 864 -17.94 -23.20 26.04
CA SER A 864 -17.67 -21.96 26.81
C SER A 864 -16.33 -21.97 27.57
N LEU A 865 -15.82 -23.17 27.92
CA LEU A 865 -14.52 -23.39 28.57
C LEU A 865 -13.49 -24.07 27.65
N GLY A 866 -13.82 -24.32 26.39
CA GLY A 866 -13.01 -25.08 25.44
C GLY A 866 -12.15 -24.18 24.53
N LEU A 867 -10.92 -24.61 24.25
CA LEU A 867 -10.00 -23.97 23.30
C LEU A 867 -10.00 -24.62 21.90
N SER A 868 -10.96 -25.50 21.64
CA SER A 868 -11.04 -26.28 20.39
C SER A 868 -12.49 -26.47 19.99
N ASN A 869 -12.77 -26.36 18.70
CA ASN A 869 -14.07 -26.67 18.12
C ASN A 869 -14.40 -28.15 18.33
N LYS A 870 -15.59 -28.46 18.84
CA LYS A 870 -16.08 -29.82 19.04
C LYS A 870 -17.27 -30.09 18.13
N GLY A 871 -17.28 -31.28 17.53
CA GLY A 871 -18.40 -31.76 16.72
C GLY A 871 -19.58 -32.14 17.60
N VAL A 872 -20.79 -31.79 17.17
CA VAL A 872 -22.04 -32.13 17.85
C VAL A 872 -22.85 -33.06 16.95
N ASN A 873 -23.30 -34.19 17.50
CA ASN A 873 -24.20 -35.15 16.86
C ASN A 873 -25.58 -35.10 17.55
N ALA A 874 -26.65 -35.35 16.78
CA ALA A 874 -28.03 -35.12 17.22
C ALA A 874 -28.51 -36.02 18.37
N ASP A 875 -27.76 -37.07 18.75
CA ASP A 875 -28.25 -38.12 19.66
C ASP A 875 -27.83 -37.92 21.13
N GLU A 876 -27.10 -36.86 21.48
CA GLU A 876 -26.52 -36.73 22.83
C GLU A 876 -27.26 -35.77 23.79
N ASN A 877 -28.27 -35.00 23.36
CA ASN A 877 -28.98 -34.06 24.24
C ASN A 877 -30.48 -33.93 23.90
N GLU A 878 -31.29 -34.96 24.18
CA GLU A 878 -32.76 -34.83 24.23
C GLU A 878 -33.28 -34.14 25.51
N GLY A 879 -32.40 -33.57 26.35
CA GLY A 879 -32.75 -33.03 27.67
C GLY A 879 -32.80 -31.50 27.79
N ASP A 880 -32.25 -30.73 26.85
CA ASP A 880 -32.21 -29.26 26.94
C ASP A 880 -33.14 -28.61 25.91
N SER A 881 -34.03 -27.75 26.38
CA SER A 881 -35.09 -27.06 25.62
C SER A 881 -34.59 -26.02 24.60
N ASN A 882 -33.29 -25.95 24.32
CA ASN A 882 -32.70 -25.16 23.24
C ASN A 882 -32.22 -26.07 22.11
N SER A 883 -33.15 -26.72 21.41
CA SER A 883 -32.84 -27.44 20.17
C SER A 883 -32.37 -26.44 19.11
N ILE A 884 -31.05 -26.27 18.96
CA ILE A 884 -30.48 -25.46 17.88
C ILE A 884 -30.97 -26.03 16.56
N THR A 885 -31.84 -25.26 15.90
CA THR A 885 -32.46 -25.65 14.63
C THR A 885 -31.39 -25.55 13.54
N TYR A 886 -31.41 -26.49 12.60
CA TYR A 886 -30.49 -26.51 11.47
C TYR A 886 -31.07 -25.63 10.37
N ASP A 887 -30.33 -24.60 9.97
CA ASP A 887 -30.74 -23.70 8.91
C ASP A 887 -29.88 -23.96 7.66
N VAL A 888 -30.56 -24.35 6.58
CA VAL A 888 -29.99 -24.29 5.24
C VAL A 888 -30.24 -22.91 4.70
N PHE A 889 -29.17 -22.19 4.39
CA PHE A 889 -29.27 -20.84 3.85
C PHE A 889 -29.38 -20.87 2.33
N GLU A 890 -30.26 -20.04 1.77
CA GLU A 890 -30.35 -19.80 0.32
C GLU A 890 -29.38 -18.71 -0.14
N THR A 891 -28.87 -17.91 0.80
CA THR A 891 -27.95 -16.80 0.59
C THR A 891 -26.69 -16.99 1.44
N PRO A 892 -25.57 -16.34 1.09
CA PRO A 892 -24.39 -16.29 1.95
C PRO A 892 -24.75 -15.90 3.40
N PRO A 893 -24.08 -16.51 4.39
CA PRO A 893 -24.37 -16.28 5.81
C PRO A 893 -24.06 -14.83 6.23
N THR A 894 -24.75 -14.37 7.28
CA THR A 894 -24.42 -13.11 7.96
C THR A 894 -23.17 -13.28 8.82
N GLU A 895 -22.58 -12.17 9.27
CA GLU A 895 -21.36 -12.22 10.10
C GLU A 895 -21.55 -12.98 11.43
N GLU A 896 -22.73 -12.87 12.05
CA GLU A 896 -23.08 -13.61 13.27
C GLU A 896 -23.11 -15.13 13.01
N THR A 897 -23.76 -15.54 11.92
CA THR A 897 -23.81 -16.94 11.49
C THR A 897 -22.41 -17.48 11.18
N LEU A 898 -21.57 -16.71 10.49
CA LEU A 898 -20.19 -17.09 10.19
C LEU A 898 -19.41 -17.42 11.46
N TYR A 899 -19.45 -16.54 12.46
CA TYR A 899 -18.66 -16.71 13.67
C TYR A 899 -19.15 -17.86 14.57
N GLN A 900 -20.46 -18.12 14.60
CA GLN A 900 -21.06 -19.03 15.58
C GLN A 900 -21.41 -20.41 15.00
N GLN A 901 -21.86 -20.48 13.74
CA GLN A 901 -22.53 -21.66 13.19
C GLN A 901 -21.77 -22.35 12.05
N THR A 902 -20.70 -21.73 11.54
CA THR A 902 -19.93 -22.28 10.40
C THR A 902 -18.55 -22.85 10.78
N LEU A 903 -18.32 -23.04 12.07
CA LEU A 903 -17.11 -23.65 12.60
C LEU A 903 -16.98 -25.12 12.18
N TRP A 904 -15.73 -25.60 12.07
CA TRP A 904 -15.40 -26.99 11.80
C TRP A 904 -14.78 -27.63 13.04
N PRO A 905 -15.15 -28.87 13.42
CA PRO A 905 -14.54 -29.57 14.54
C PRO A 905 -13.05 -29.81 14.33
N GLU A 906 -12.28 -29.64 15.41
CA GLU A 906 -10.90 -30.12 15.47
C GLU A 906 -10.90 -31.62 15.73
N VAL A 907 -10.19 -32.38 14.89
CA VAL A 907 -10.17 -33.85 14.93
C VAL A 907 -8.86 -34.38 15.53
N TYR A 908 -7.70 -33.89 15.05
CA TYR A 908 -6.40 -34.35 15.55
C TYR A 908 -5.43 -33.19 15.84
N LYS A 909 -4.52 -33.45 16.78
CA LYS A 909 -3.36 -32.62 17.12
C LYS A 909 -2.09 -33.43 16.91
N LEU A 910 -1.24 -32.98 16.00
CA LEU A 910 -0.01 -33.67 15.62
C LEU A 910 1.18 -33.06 16.37
N TYR A 911 1.76 -33.84 17.28
CA TYR A 911 2.89 -33.44 18.14
C TYR A 911 4.20 -34.03 17.62
N GLY A 912 5.24 -33.20 17.48
CA GLY A 912 6.56 -33.70 17.10
C GLY A 912 7.61 -32.64 16.74
N HIS A 913 7.20 -31.39 16.50
CA HIS A 913 8.11 -30.26 16.29
C HIS A 913 8.50 -29.60 17.62
N GLY A 914 9.72 -29.05 17.66
CA GLY A 914 10.25 -28.36 18.85
C GLY A 914 9.91 -26.86 18.92
N TYR A 915 9.50 -26.27 17.79
CA TYR A 915 9.25 -24.84 17.58
C TYR A 915 7.99 -24.63 16.75
N GLU A 916 7.63 -23.36 16.53
CA GLU A 916 6.39 -22.99 15.86
C GLU A 916 6.35 -23.48 14.42
N ILE A 917 5.20 -23.99 13.97
CA ILE A 917 5.01 -24.46 12.60
C ILE A 917 5.15 -23.28 11.62
N PHE A 918 5.86 -23.49 10.52
CA PHE A 918 6.16 -22.47 9.53
C PHE A 918 5.50 -22.74 8.17
N CYS A 919 5.48 -24.00 7.71
CA CYS A 919 4.84 -24.35 6.45
C CYS A 919 4.31 -25.79 6.44
N LEU A 920 3.28 -26.00 5.62
CA LEU A 920 2.59 -27.26 5.41
C LEU A 920 2.42 -27.55 3.91
N ALA A 921 2.38 -28.83 3.56
CA ALA A 921 1.97 -29.29 2.25
C ALA A 921 1.33 -30.68 2.35
N SER A 922 0.33 -30.96 1.52
CA SER A 922 -0.22 -32.30 1.35
C SER A 922 0.08 -32.83 -0.05
N ASN A 923 0.24 -34.14 -0.18
CA ASN A 923 0.42 -34.80 -1.47
C ASN A 923 -0.88 -34.82 -2.28
N ALA A 924 -0.80 -35.17 -3.57
CA ALA A 924 -1.95 -35.19 -4.48
C ALA A 924 -2.98 -36.26 -4.07
N GLN A 925 -2.54 -37.45 -3.64
CA GLN A 925 -3.41 -38.50 -3.11
C GLN A 925 -4.02 -38.14 -1.74
N GLY A 926 -3.42 -37.19 -1.02
CA GLY A 926 -3.88 -36.76 0.30
C GLY A 926 -3.69 -37.78 1.43
N THR A 927 -2.73 -38.71 1.25
CA THR A 927 -2.32 -39.72 2.23
C THR A 927 -1.24 -39.22 3.18
N LEU A 928 -0.54 -38.14 2.82
CA LEU A 928 0.57 -37.58 3.58
C LEU A 928 0.42 -36.06 3.78
N ILE A 929 0.88 -35.60 4.94
CA ILE A 929 1.14 -34.19 5.25
C ILE A 929 2.63 -34.04 5.51
N ALA A 930 3.27 -33.04 4.92
CA ALA A 930 4.60 -32.58 5.27
C ALA A 930 4.50 -31.32 6.12
N SER A 931 5.21 -31.27 7.25
CA SER A 931 5.29 -30.07 8.09
C SER A 931 6.72 -29.71 8.47
N ALA A 932 6.99 -28.41 8.57
CA ALA A 932 8.26 -27.87 9.03
C ALA A 932 8.05 -26.72 10.03
N CYS A 933 8.99 -26.54 10.95
CA CYS A 933 8.95 -25.49 11.97
C CYS A 933 10.03 -24.42 11.78
N LYS A 934 9.92 -23.32 12.53
CA LYS A 934 10.96 -22.29 12.62
C LYS A 934 12.25 -22.92 13.18
N ALA A 935 13.36 -22.81 12.45
CA ALA A 935 14.62 -23.43 12.82
C ALA A 935 15.82 -22.51 12.60
N SER A 936 16.65 -22.37 13.63
CA SER A 936 17.95 -21.68 13.59
C SER A 936 19.15 -22.64 13.50
N LYS A 937 18.89 -23.95 13.55
CA LYS A 937 19.87 -25.03 13.52
C LYS A 937 19.33 -26.22 12.74
N ALA A 938 20.24 -27.03 12.17
CA ALA A 938 19.92 -28.20 11.36
C ALA A 938 19.08 -29.25 12.13
N GLU A 939 19.35 -29.43 13.43
CA GLU A 939 18.61 -30.37 14.31
C GLU A 939 17.10 -30.06 14.44
N HIS A 940 16.68 -28.85 14.07
CA HIS A 940 15.27 -28.43 14.11
C HIS A 940 14.69 -28.17 12.72
N ALA A 941 15.51 -28.23 11.66
CA ALA A 941 15.12 -27.96 10.28
C ALA A 941 14.61 -29.22 9.55
N GLU A 942 14.27 -30.28 10.29
CA GLU A 942 13.70 -31.50 9.73
C GLU A 942 12.28 -31.26 9.22
N VAL A 943 11.96 -31.91 8.09
CA VAL A 943 10.57 -32.02 7.62
C VAL A 943 9.98 -33.31 8.18
N ILE A 944 8.81 -33.22 8.83
CA ILE A 944 8.09 -34.39 9.35
C ILE A 944 6.97 -34.74 8.37
N LEU A 945 6.93 -36.00 7.94
CA LEU A 945 5.83 -36.58 7.19
C LEU A 945 4.85 -37.28 8.15
N TRP A 946 3.57 -36.96 8.02
CA TRP A 946 2.48 -37.53 8.82
C TRP A 946 1.57 -38.35 7.91
N SER A 947 1.19 -39.53 8.35
CA SER A 947 0.15 -40.33 7.69
C SER A 947 -1.22 -39.72 7.97
N VAL A 948 -2.05 -39.52 6.94
CA VAL A 948 -3.44 -39.04 7.10
C VAL A 948 -4.38 -40.18 7.54
N ASP A 949 -3.97 -41.44 7.35
CA ASP A 949 -4.76 -42.59 7.76
C ASP A 949 -4.60 -42.89 9.26
N SER A 950 -3.37 -42.86 9.77
CA SER A 950 -3.06 -43.13 11.18
C SER A 950 -2.86 -41.88 12.04
N TRP A 951 -2.62 -40.71 11.43
CA TRP A 951 -2.25 -39.46 12.10
C TRP A 951 -0.94 -39.55 12.92
N GLU A 952 -0.08 -40.49 12.58
CA GLU A 952 1.23 -40.70 13.20
C GLU A 952 2.37 -40.21 12.29
N ILE A 953 3.56 -40.03 12.88
CA ILE A 953 4.78 -39.69 12.15
C ILE A 953 5.16 -40.88 11.26
N ALA A 954 5.04 -40.71 9.94
CA ALA A 954 5.48 -41.68 8.95
C ALA A 954 7.00 -41.61 8.73
N GLN A 955 7.56 -40.40 8.68
CA GLN A 955 8.99 -40.22 8.43
C GLN A 955 9.52 -38.86 8.88
N ARG A 956 10.84 -38.77 9.16
CA ARG A 956 11.59 -37.52 9.32
C ARG A 956 12.60 -37.37 8.19
N LEU A 957 12.62 -36.21 7.55
CA LEU A 957 13.47 -35.90 6.41
C LEU A 957 14.47 -34.81 6.77
N SER A 958 15.75 -35.19 6.77
CA SER A 958 16.89 -34.31 7.07
C SER A 958 17.58 -33.83 5.78
N GLY A 959 17.71 -32.51 5.63
CA GLY A 959 18.32 -31.91 4.43
C GLY A 959 18.81 -30.47 4.58
N HIS A 960 18.17 -29.68 5.45
CA HIS A 960 18.40 -28.25 5.59
C HIS A 960 19.07 -27.87 6.91
N ASP A 961 19.69 -26.69 6.94
CA ASP A 961 20.39 -26.17 8.11
C ASP A 961 19.59 -25.08 8.86
N LEU A 962 18.58 -24.50 8.21
CA LEU A 962 17.72 -23.43 8.71
C LEU A 962 16.26 -23.67 8.27
N THR A 963 15.33 -22.87 8.79
CA THR A 963 13.88 -22.93 8.47
C THR A 963 13.60 -23.24 7.00
N VAL A 964 12.86 -24.31 6.77
CA VAL A 964 12.23 -24.61 5.48
C VAL A 964 11.10 -23.61 5.28
N THR A 965 11.17 -22.82 4.21
CA THR A 965 10.23 -21.71 3.95
C THR A 965 9.01 -22.14 3.17
N GLN A 966 9.13 -23.15 2.31
CA GLN A 966 8.04 -23.70 1.52
C GLN A 966 8.33 -25.14 1.12
N MET A 967 7.28 -25.92 0.90
CA MET A 967 7.35 -27.28 0.41
C MET A 967 6.26 -27.55 -0.62
N ALA A 968 6.53 -28.45 -1.56
CA ALA A 968 5.54 -28.88 -2.52
C ALA A 968 5.81 -30.33 -2.96
N PHE A 969 4.78 -31.18 -2.88
CA PHE A 969 4.79 -32.48 -3.53
C PHE A 969 4.64 -32.30 -5.04
N SER A 970 5.27 -33.17 -5.82
CA SER A 970 5.01 -33.25 -7.25
C SER A 970 3.61 -33.80 -7.50
N PRO A 971 2.89 -33.37 -8.56
CA PRO A 971 1.53 -33.87 -8.86
C PRO A 971 1.42 -35.38 -9.02
N ASN A 972 2.51 -36.07 -9.38
CA ASN A 972 2.57 -37.53 -9.48
C ASN A 972 2.93 -38.25 -8.14
N ASP A 973 3.04 -37.51 -7.04
CA ASP A 973 3.43 -37.97 -5.70
C ASP A 973 4.80 -38.66 -5.57
N GLN A 974 5.61 -38.67 -6.64
CA GLN A 974 6.93 -39.30 -6.63
C GLN A 974 8.00 -38.47 -5.94
N TYR A 975 7.79 -37.16 -5.79
CA TYR A 975 8.80 -36.25 -5.27
C TYR A 975 8.24 -35.26 -4.26
N LEU A 976 9.06 -34.87 -3.30
CA LEU A 976 8.83 -33.76 -2.39
C LEU A 976 9.98 -32.74 -2.54
N LEU A 977 9.62 -31.52 -2.94
CA LEU A 977 10.53 -30.39 -3.00
C LEU A 977 10.43 -29.56 -1.73
N THR A 978 11.58 -29.15 -1.21
CA THR A 978 11.69 -28.32 -0.01
C THR A 978 12.68 -27.19 -0.28
N VAL A 979 12.37 -25.98 0.15
CA VAL A 979 13.22 -24.79 -0.02
C VAL A 979 13.44 -24.09 1.32
N SER A 980 14.60 -23.46 1.54
CA SER A 980 15.00 -23.00 2.88
C SER A 980 15.68 -21.63 2.93
N ARG A 981 15.66 -21.04 4.13
CA ARG A 981 16.47 -19.87 4.52
C ARG A 981 17.98 -20.10 4.39
N ASP A 982 18.42 -21.36 4.37
CA ASP A 982 19.82 -21.73 4.12
C ASP A 982 20.27 -21.49 2.66
N ARG A 983 19.35 -20.99 1.80
CA ARG A 983 19.56 -20.63 0.39
C ARG A 983 19.67 -21.84 -0.53
N THR A 984 19.31 -23.02 -0.04
CA THR A 984 19.32 -24.26 -0.80
C THR A 984 17.92 -24.82 -0.92
N TRP A 985 17.75 -25.72 -1.88
CA TRP A 985 16.59 -26.58 -1.99
C TRP A 985 17.01 -28.04 -1.90
N CYS A 986 16.14 -28.89 -1.35
CA CYS A 986 16.30 -30.34 -1.34
C CYS A 986 15.13 -31.02 -2.07
N LEU A 987 15.46 -32.00 -2.90
CA LEU A 987 14.51 -32.89 -3.56
C LEU A 987 14.59 -34.28 -2.94
N PHE A 988 13.46 -34.77 -2.47
CA PHE A 988 13.28 -36.13 -1.96
C PHE A 988 12.44 -36.93 -2.95
N GLY A 989 12.83 -38.17 -3.25
CA GLY A 989 12.07 -39.07 -4.10
C GLY A 989 11.52 -40.27 -3.34
N LYS A 990 10.34 -40.73 -3.76
CA LYS A 990 9.63 -41.87 -3.20
C LYS A 990 10.25 -43.17 -3.71
N SER A 991 10.60 -44.06 -2.79
CA SER A 991 11.03 -45.43 -3.07
C SER A 991 10.29 -46.37 -2.11
N GLY A 992 9.32 -47.12 -2.65
CA GLY A 992 8.31 -47.80 -1.82
C GLY A 992 7.46 -46.78 -1.06
N GLU A 993 7.27 -46.95 0.25
CA GLU A 993 6.55 -45.99 1.10
C GLU A 993 7.44 -44.94 1.78
N THR A 994 8.73 -44.88 1.43
CA THR A 994 9.68 -43.96 2.06
C THR A 994 10.23 -42.94 1.07
N TYR A 995 10.47 -41.72 1.54
CA TYR A 995 11.14 -40.68 0.78
C TYR A 995 12.63 -40.63 1.12
N THR A 996 13.48 -40.56 0.11
CA THR A 996 14.93 -40.44 0.30
C THR A 996 15.45 -39.21 -0.43
N LYS A 997 16.46 -38.55 0.15
CA LYS A 997 17.03 -37.34 -0.45
C LYS A 997 17.79 -37.71 -1.71
N ILE A 998 17.28 -37.31 -2.87
CA ILE A 998 17.91 -37.53 -4.18
C ILE A 998 18.99 -36.46 -4.38
N GLN A 999 18.63 -35.19 -4.16
CA GLN A 999 19.50 -34.08 -4.48
C GLN A 999 19.30 -32.90 -3.52
N ARG A 1000 20.40 -32.22 -3.23
CA ARG A 1000 20.43 -30.87 -2.64
C ARG A 1000 21.16 -29.96 -3.61
N SER A 1001 20.68 -28.74 -3.80
CA SER A 1001 21.37 -27.77 -4.66
C SER A 1001 22.82 -27.57 -4.18
N LYS A 1002 23.80 -27.88 -5.04
CA LYS A 1002 25.23 -27.66 -4.76
C LYS A 1002 25.57 -26.19 -4.99
N ASP A 1003 26.21 -25.57 -4.00
CA ASP A 1003 26.62 -24.17 -3.96
C ASP A 1003 25.50 -23.13 -4.08
N LYS A 1004 25.70 -21.98 -3.40
CA LYS A 1004 24.86 -20.78 -3.47
C LYS A 1004 24.94 -20.07 -4.84
N ALA A 1005 25.12 -20.82 -5.92
CA ALA A 1005 25.47 -20.33 -7.25
C ALA A 1005 24.26 -19.70 -7.95
N VAL A 1006 23.08 -20.34 -7.87
CA VAL A 1006 21.86 -19.81 -8.49
C VAL A 1006 21.22 -18.75 -7.60
N HIS A 1007 20.86 -19.14 -6.38
CA HIS A 1007 20.26 -18.24 -5.39
C HIS A 1007 21.28 -17.76 -4.35
N GLN A 1008 21.49 -16.44 -4.28
CA GLN A 1008 22.47 -15.81 -3.39
C GLN A 1008 21.88 -15.42 -2.03
N ARG A 1009 20.55 -15.37 -1.96
CA ARG A 1009 19.75 -15.10 -0.76
C ARG A 1009 18.80 -16.28 -0.50
N LEU A 1010 18.05 -16.21 0.60
CA LEU A 1010 17.09 -17.25 0.94
C LEU A 1010 16.07 -17.47 -0.20
N ILE A 1011 15.64 -18.71 -0.36
CA ILE A 1011 14.58 -19.09 -1.30
C ILE A 1011 13.28 -18.92 -0.52
N TRP A 1012 12.28 -18.25 -1.10
CA TRP A 1012 11.00 -18.00 -0.44
C TRP A 1012 10.01 -19.11 -0.73
N SER A 1013 9.82 -19.43 -2.01
CA SER A 1013 8.76 -20.33 -2.45
C SER A 1013 9.22 -21.24 -3.59
N CYS A 1014 8.44 -22.30 -3.79
CA CYS A 1014 8.63 -23.27 -4.87
C CYS A 1014 7.28 -23.80 -5.36
N SER A 1015 7.24 -24.24 -6.62
CA SER A 1015 6.04 -24.81 -7.23
C SER A 1015 6.41 -25.83 -8.31
N TRP A 1016 5.54 -26.81 -8.55
CA TRP A 1016 5.70 -27.86 -9.55
C TRP A 1016 4.83 -27.60 -10.78
N SER A 1017 5.31 -27.99 -11.96
CA SER A 1017 4.47 -28.09 -13.15
C SER A 1017 3.48 -29.26 -13.01
N GLU A 1018 2.30 -29.13 -13.63
CA GLU A 1018 1.23 -30.14 -13.57
C GLU A 1018 1.70 -31.52 -14.07
N ASP A 1019 2.59 -31.55 -15.06
CA ASP A 1019 3.17 -32.78 -15.62
C ASP A 1019 4.34 -33.36 -14.80
N SER A 1020 4.67 -32.75 -13.65
CA SER A 1020 5.76 -33.15 -12.76
C SER A 1020 7.16 -33.17 -13.40
N LYS A 1021 7.38 -32.52 -14.55
CA LYS A 1021 8.69 -32.49 -15.24
C LYS A 1021 9.57 -31.33 -14.82
N PHE A 1022 8.96 -30.24 -14.38
CA PHE A 1022 9.64 -29.01 -14.01
C PHE A 1022 9.21 -28.55 -12.63
N PHE A 1023 10.11 -27.83 -11.95
CA PHE A 1023 9.76 -27.03 -10.79
C PHE A 1023 10.46 -25.68 -10.83
N ALA A 1024 9.85 -24.71 -10.17
CA ALA A 1024 10.34 -23.36 -10.06
C ALA A 1024 10.75 -23.07 -8.62
N THR A 1025 11.82 -22.30 -8.44
CA THR A 1025 12.22 -21.74 -7.15
C THR A 1025 12.38 -20.23 -7.28
N CYS A 1026 11.92 -19.49 -6.28
CA CYS A 1026 11.98 -18.04 -6.28
C CYS A 1026 12.64 -17.50 -5.00
N SER A 1027 13.41 -16.44 -5.10
CA SER A 1027 14.28 -15.98 -4.01
C SER A 1027 14.24 -14.48 -3.79
N ARG A 1028 14.64 -14.09 -2.57
CA ARG A 1028 14.90 -12.70 -2.17
C ARG A 1028 15.95 -11.99 -3.02
N ASP A 1029 16.78 -12.74 -3.76
CA ASP A 1029 17.73 -12.16 -4.71
C ASP A 1029 17.08 -11.74 -6.05
N LYS A 1030 15.75 -11.73 -6.11
CA LYS A 1030 14.94 -11.30 -7.26
C LYS A 1030 14.98 -12.28 -8.43
N LYS A 1031 15.48 -13.50 -8.23
CA LYS A 1031 15.58 -14.51 -9.28
C LYS A 1031 14.48 -15.55 -9.18
N LEU A 1032 13.92 -15.87 -10.34
CA LEU A 1032 13.13 -17.05 -10.60
C LEU A 1032 14.02 -18.05 -11.34
N ALA A 1033 14.18 -19.26 -10.82
CA ALA A 1033 14.94 -20.32 -11.46
C ALA A 1033 14.02 -21.49 -11.82
N MET A 1034 14.19 -22.01 -13.03
CA MET A 1034 13.47 -23.17 -13.54
C MET A 1034 14.39 -24.40 -13.55
N TRP A 1035 13.88 -25.51 -13.04
CA TRP A 1035 14.60 -26.77 -12.90
C TRP A 1035 13.87 -27.85 -13.65
N LYS A 1036 14.61 -28.63 -14.43
CA LYS A 1036 14.07 -29.79 -15.16
C LYS A 1036 14.58 -31.07 -14.52
N LEU A 1037 13.67 -32.02 -14.29
CA LEU A 1037 14.04 -33.39 -13.99
C LEU A 1037 14.49 -34.09 -15.27
N GLU A 1038 15.74 -34.53 -15.32
CA GLU A 1038 16.25 -35.40 -16.37
C GLU A 1038 16.39 -36.81 -15.79
N GLU A 1039 15.53 -37.72 -16.26
CA GLU A 1039 15.60 -39.15 -15.94
C GLU A 1039 16.60 -39.82 -16.89
N ASP A 1040 17.78 -40.16 -16.37
CA ASP A 1040 18.77 -40.93 -17.13
C ASP A 1040 18.46 -42.43 -17.03
N LYS A 1041 18.81 -43.20 -18.08
CA LYS A 1041 18.49 -44.65 -18.20
C LYS A 1041 19.12 -45.54 -17.12
N GLU A 1042 19.94 -44.99 -16.22
CA GLU A 1042 20.62 -45.70 -15.12
C GLU A 1042 20.14 -45.29 -13.71
N VAL A 1043 18.87 -44.87 -13.55
CA VAL A 1043 18.21 -44.61 -12.23
C VAL A 1043 18.71 -43.34 -11.51
N ARG A 1044 19.53 -42.51 -12.15
CA ARG A 1044 19.92 -41.20 -11.59
C ARG A 1044 19.03 -40.10 -12.15
N VAL A 1045 18.21 -39.50 -11.30
CA VAL A 1045 17.58 -38.21 -11.56
C VAL A 1045 18.68 -37.15 -11.49
N SER A 1046 18.91 -36.44 -12.58
CA SER A 1046 19.81 -35.27 -12.61
C SER A 1046 19.01 -34.00 -12.85
N LEU A 1047 19.45 -32.91 -12.23
CA LEU A 1047 18.79 -31.60 -12.31
C LEU A 1047 19.74 -30.58 -12.94
N GLY A 1048 19.32 -30.06 -14.09
CA GLY A 1048 19.91 -28.86 -14.70
C GLY A 1048 19.04 -27.64 -14.37
N CYS A 1049 19.67 -26.57 -13.86
CA CYS A 1049 19.04 -25.25 -13.93
C CYS A 1049 18.95 -24.88 -15.41
N ARG A 1050 17.73 -24.82 -15.95
CA ARG A 1050 17.51 -24.54 -17.36
C ARG A 1050 17.71 -23.05 -17.60
N GLU A 1051 17.02 -22.22 -16.82
CA GLU A 1051 17.01 -20.77 -17.01
C GLU A 1051 16.78 -20.00 -15.71
N VAL A 1052 17.27 -18.77 -15.67
CA VAL A 1052 17.14 -17.84 -14.54
C VAL A 1052 16.65 -16.50 -15.05
N GLN A 1053 15.48 -16.06 -14.60
CA GLN A 1053 14.92 -14.74 -14.87
C GLN A 1053 15.10 -13.84 -13.65
N SER A 1054 15.59 -12.62 -13.84
CA SER A 1054 15.69 -11.62 -12.77
C SER A 1054 14.54 -10.60 -12.89
N LEU A 1055 13.83 -10.36 -11.79
CA LEU A 1055 12.72 -9.41 -11.73
C LEU A 1055 13.11 -8.13 -10.97
N GLN A 1056 12.21 -7.14 -10.97
CA GLN A 1056 12.46 -5.82 -10.37
C GLN A 1056 12.58 -5.88 -8.84
N ASP A 1057 11.94 -6.86 -8.21
CA ASP A 1057 11.92 -7.03 -6.76
C ASP A 1057 12.01 -8.49 -6.32
N SER A 1058 12.19 -8.69 -5.01
CA SER A 1058 12.23 -9.98 -4.33
C SER A 1058 10.95 -10.77 -4.62
N ILE A 1059 11.11 -12.03 -5.05
CA ILE A 1059 9.99 -12.89 -5.43
C ILE A 1059 9.64 -13.78 -4.25
N THR A 1060 8.48 -13.53 -3.65
CA THR A 1060 8.05 -14.14 -2.38
C THR A 1060 7.09 -15.30 -2.58
N ALA A 1061 6.33 -15.33 -3.69
CA ALA A 1061 5.42 -16.40 -4.03
C ALA A 1061 5.57 -16.82 -5.49
N VAL A 1062 5.40 -18.11 -5.78
CA VAL A 1062 5.42 -18.66 -7.14
C VAL A 1062 4.38 -19.77 -7.29
N ALA A 1063 3.68 -19.82 -8.42
CA ALA A 1063 2.73 -20.88 -8.74
C ALA A 1063 2.70 -21.19 -10.23
N PHE A 1064 2.77 -22.47 -10.60
CA PHE A 1064 2.49 -22.90 -11.97
C PHE A 1064 0.99 -22.85 -12.26
N ALA A 1065 0.65 -22.32 -13.43
CA ALA A 1065 -0.68 -22.48 -13.99
C ALA A 1065 -0.88 -23.93 -14.47
N PRO A 1066 -2.12 -24.45 -14.44
CA PRO A 1066 -2.49 -25.68 -15.12
C PRO A 1066 -2.13 -25.58 -16.61
N ASN A 1067 -1.89 -26.72 -17.25
CA ASN A 1067 -1.45 -26.79 -18.63
C ASN A 1067 -2.48 -26.17 -19.60
N LEU A 1068 -2.10 -25.07 -20.27
CA LEU A 1068 -2.98 -24.23 -21.08
C LEU A 1068 -2.99 -24.60 -22.57
N GLU A 1069 -1.88 -25.15 -23.09
CA GLU A 1069 -1.65 -25.36 -24.53
C GLU A 1069 -1.02 -26.74 -24.82
N GLY A 1070 -1.65 -27.82 -24.33
CA GLY A 1070 -1.22 -29.19 -24.67
C GLY A 1070 0.21 -29.56 -24.26
N GLY A 1071 0.80 -28.84 -23.29
CA GLY A 1071 2.13 -29.07 -22.74
C GLY A 1071 3.28 -28.43 -23.50
N GLN A 1072 3.01 -27.52 -24.45
CA GLN A 1072 4.07 -26.84 -25.20
C GLN A 1072 4.64 -25.63 -24.47
N LYS A 1073 3.82 -24.91 -23.69
CA LYS A 1073 4.24 -23.73 -22.91
C LYS A 1073 3.72 -23.83 -21.48
N TYR A 1074 4.52 -23.37 -20.53
CA TYR A 1074 4.15 -23.25 -19.13
C TYR A 1074 3.94 -21.79 -18.79
N VAL A 1075 2.98 -21.50 -17.91
CA VAL A 1075 2.78 -20.16 -17.35
C VAL A 1075 3.01 -20.23 -15.85
N VAL A 1076 3.76 -19.27 -15.32
CA VAL A 1076 4.12 -19.17 -13.92
C VAL A 1076 3.69 -17.80 -13.41
N ALA A 1077 2.93 -17.77 -12.33
CA ALA A 1077 2.64 -16.56 -11.58
C ALA A 1077 3.73 -16.32 -10.54
N CYS A 1078 4.25 -15.09 -10.48
CA CYS A 1078 5.26 -14.63 -9.54
C CYS A 1078 4.71 -13.46 -8.74
N GLY A 1079 4.67 -13.60 -7.41
CA GLY A 1079 4.27 -12.56 -6.48
C GLY A 1079 5.51 -11.88 -5.89
N LEU A 1080 5.53 -10.55 -5.90
CA LEU A 1080 6.66 -9.75 -5.48
C LEU A 1080 6.48 -9.17 -4.06
N GLU A 1081 7.61 -8.78 -3.45
CA GLU A 1081 7.64 -8.15 -2.12
C GLU A 1081 6.91 -6.81 -2.07
N ASN A 1082 6.84 -6.08 -3.19
CA ASN A 1082 6.06 -4.85 -3.35
C ASN A 1082 4.56 -5.06 -3.64
N GLY A 1083 4.11 -6.31 -3.73
CA GLY A 1083 2.71 -6.68 -3.98
C GLY A 1083 2.30 -6.86 -5.45
N SER A 1084 3.20 -6.59 -6.39
CA SER A 1084 2.92 -6.83 -7.82
C SER A 1084 2.85 -8.33 -8.12
N ILE A 1085 2.03 -8.70 -9.09
CA ILE A 1085 1.93 -10.07 -9.62
C ILE A 1085 2.31 -10.07 -11.09
N MET A 1086 3.23 -10.95 -11.47
CA MET A 1086 3.67 -11.14 -12.85
C MET A 1086 3.30 -12.55 -13.34
N LEU A 1087 2.64 -12.65 -14.49
CA LEU A 1087 2.52 -13.90 -15.24
C LEU A 1087 3.64 -13.97 -16.27
N ILE A 1088 4.41 -15.03 -16.23
CA ILE A 1088 5.54 -15.25 -17.14
C ILE A 1088 5.36 -16.60 -17.82
N SER A 1089 5.41 -16.61 -19.15
CA SER A 1089 5.39 -17.84 -19.93
C SER A 1089 6.80 -18.32 -20.22
N PHE A 1090 6.98 -19.63 -20.18
CA PHE A 1090 8.21 -20.35 -20.43
C PHE A 1090 7.95 -21.45 -21.46
N ASP A 1091 8.72 -21.46 -22.55
CA ASP A 1091 8.71 -22.51 -23.57
C ASP A 1091 10.01 -23.34 -23.45
N PRO A 1092 9.94 -24.63 -23.09
CA PRO A 1092 11.12 -25.46 -22.92
C PRO A 1092 11.84 -25.81 -24.23
N LYS A 1093 11.22 -25.56 -25.41
CA LYS A 1093 11.79 -25.84 -26.74
C LYS A 1093 12.40 -24.60 -27.41
N ALA A 1094 12.04 -23.40 -26.98
CA ALA A 1094 12.59 -22.16 -27.52
C ALA A 1094 13.94 -21.83 -26.86
N ASP A 1095 14.89 -21.33 -27.63
CA ASP A 1095 16.15 -20.80 -27.07
C ASP A 1095 15.89 -19.43 -26.44
N LYS A 1096 15.75 -19.38 -25.11
CA LYS A 1096 15.85 -18.19 -24.24
C LYS A 1096 14.80 -17.08 -24.41
N GLU A 1097 13.51 -17.35 -24.26
CA GLU A 1097 12.53 -16.27 -24.12
C GLU A 1097 11.54 -16.52 -22.97
N TRP A 1098 11.90 -16.04 -21.77
CA TRP A 1098 10.90 -15.73 -20.74
C TRP A 1098 10.07 -14.56 -21.26
N ASN A 1099 8.78 -14.79 -21.47
CA ASN A 1099 7.89 -13.75 -21.94
C ASN A 1099 6.95 -13.35 -20.82
N VAL A 1100 7.02 -12.08 -20.39
CA VAL A 1100 6.07 -11.51 -19.43
C VAL A 1100 4.73 -11.37 -20.14
N VAL A 1101 3.77 -12.22 -19.77
CA VAL A 1101 2.43 -12.24 -20.36
C VAL A 1101 1.58 -11.14 -19.77
N LYS A 1102 1.66 -10.94 -18.46
CA LYS A 1102 0.89 -9.91 -17.75
C LYS A 1102 1.65 -9.41 -16.53
N HIS A 1103 1.57 -8.12 -16.28
CA HIS A 1103 2.02 -7.47 -15.05
C HIS A 1103 0.83 -6.76 -14.42
N LEU A 1104 0.54 -7.09 -13.16
CA LEU A 1104 -0.40 -6.39 -12.30
C LEU A 1104 0.42 -5.61 -11.27
N GLY A 1105 0.35 -4.28 -11.34
CA GLY A 1105 1.06 -3.41 -10.41
C GLY A 1105 0.36 -3.34 -9.05
N PRO A 1106 0.89 -2.55 -8.09
CA PRO A 1106 0.39 -2.53 -6.72
C PRO A 1106 -1.09 -2.11 -6.54
N ASN A 1107 -1.63 -1.34 -7.49
CA ASN A 1107 -3.04 -0.94 -7.47
C ASN A 1107 -3.98 -2.03 -8.02
N ASP A 1108 -3.48 -2.88 -8.92
CA ASP A 1108 -4.29 -3.92 -9.59
C ASP A 1108 -4.18 -5.29 -8.89
N ALA A 1109 -3.02 -5.57 -8.26
CA ALA A 1109 -2.76 -6.76 -7.47
C ALA A 1109 -2.80 -6.44 -5.97
N HIS A 1110 -1.66 -6.52 -5.28
CA HIS A 1110 -1.51 -6.22 -3.86
C HIS A 1110 -0.56 -5.05 -3.66
N HIS A 1111 -0.62 -4.38 -2.51
CA HIS A 1111 0.26 -3.23 -2.22
C HIS A 1111 1.24 -3.46 -1.07
N LYS A 1112 1.26 -4.68 -0.54
CA LYS A 1112 2.33 -5.22 0.30
C LYS A 1112 2.69 -6.62 -0.22
N THR A 1113 3.67 -7.25 0.44
CA THR A 1113 4.23 -8.53 0.06
C THR A 1113 3.19 -9.61 -0.22
N VAL A 1114 3.23 -10.17 -1.43
CA VAL A 1114 2.43 -11.35 -1.81
C VAL A 1114 2.96 -12.57 -1.03
N LYS A 1115 2.10 -13.20 -0.24
CA LYS A 1115 2.49 -14.32 0.64
C LYS A 1115 2.31 -15.68 -0.04
N ARG A 1116 1.20 -15.87 -0.76
CA ARG A 1116 0.91 -17.12 -1.46
C ARG A 1116 0.20 -16.87 -2.78
N LEU A 1117 0.47 -17.76 -3.74
CA LEU A 1117 -0.23 -17.87 -5.02
C LEU A 1117 -0.62 -19.33 -5.23
N LYS A 1118 -1.84 -19.59 -5.69
CA LYS A 1118 -2.30 -20.92 -6.08
C LYS A 1118 -3.30 -20.84 -7.23
N PHE A 1119 -3.10 -21.66 -8.25
CA PHE A 1119 -4.09 -21.85 -9.30
C PHE A 1119 -5.03 -23.00 -8.98
N ALA A 1120 -6.28 -22.89 -9.43
CA ALA A 1120 -7.22 -23.99 -9.51
C ALA A 1120 -8.05 -23.91 -10.79
N ARG A 1121 -8.57 -25.07 -11.21
CA ARG A 1121 -9.61 -25.15 -12.24
C ARG A 1121 -10.97 -25.08 -11.54
N HIS A 1122 -11.83 -24.18 -11.99
CA HIS A 1122 -13.20 -24.05 -11.51
C HIS A 1122 -14.13 -24.13 -12.73
N GLY A 1123 -14.74 -25.30 -12.94
CA GLY A 1123 -15.36 -25.63 -14.22
C GLY A 1123 -14.35 -25.53 -15.37
N ASP A 1124 -14.72 -24.83 -16.45
CA ASP A 1124 -13.86 -24.58 -17.60
C ASP A 1124 -12.89 -23.39 -17.43
N SER A 1125 -12.96 -22.69 -16.29
CA SER A 1125 -12.16 -21.50 -16.01
C SER A 1125 -10.96 -21.82 -15.13
N ILE A 1126 -9.86 -21.07 -15.32
CA ILE A 1126 -8.70 -21.13 -14.43
C ILE A 1126 -8.72 -19.88 -13.55
N ILE A 1127 -8.60 -20.07 -12.25
CA ILE A 1127 -8.61 -19.00 -11.26
C ILE A 1127 -7.27 -19.01 -10.54
N LEU A 1128 -6.64 -17.83 -10.48
CA LEU A 1128 -5.49 -17.56 -9.64
C LEU A 1128 -5.98 -16.95 -8.33
N ALA A 1129 -5.71 -17.62 -7.20
CA ALA A 1129 -5.85 -17.04 -5.88
C ALA A 1129 -4.53 -16.44 -5.40
N SER A 1130 -4.60 -15.28 -4.77
CA SER A 1130 -3.48 -14.61 -4.12
C SER A 1130 -3.86 -14.09 -2.74
N CYS A 1131 -2.90 -14.12 -1.82
CA CYS A 1131 -3.00 -13.46 -0.52
C CYS A 1131 -1.74 -12.66 -0.20
N SER A 1132 -1.88 -11.69 0.70
CA SER A 1132 -0.84 -10.71 0.96
C SER A 1132 -0.84 -10.19 2.40
N ALA A 1133 0.30 -9.59 2.75
CA ALA A 1133 0.47 -8.82 3.97
C ALA A 1133 -0.41 -7.55 4.02
N ASP A 1134 -1.10 -7.18 2.94
CA ASP A 1134 -2.07 -6.08 2.90
C ASP A 1134 -3.49 -6.47 3.39
N HIS A 1135 -3.61 -7.61 4.05
CA HIS A 1135 -4.82 -8.16 4.65
C HIS A 1135 -5.85 -8.68 3.63
N SER A 1136 -5.53 -8.66 2.33
CA SER A 1136 -6.49 -9.06 1.29
C SER A 1136 -6.25 -10.44 0.72
N VAL A 1137 -7.35 -11.11 0.34
CA VAL A 1137 -7.39 -12.26 -0.55
C VAL A 1137 -8.02 -11.81 -1.86
N LYS A 1138 -7.38 -12.12 -3.00
CA LYS A 1138 -7.88 -11.76 -4.32
C LYS A 1138 -7.97 -12.99 -5.22
N LEU A 1139 -9.02 -13.04 -6.05
CA LEU A 1139 -9.18 -14.04 -7.10
C LEU A 1139 -9.17 -13.36 -8.46
N PHE A 1140 -8.37 -13.94 -9.36
CA PHE A 1140 -8.29 -13.49 -10.73
C PHE A 1140 -8.67 -14.62 -11.68
N LYS A 1141 -9.68 -14.40 -12.51
CA LYS A 1141 -10.06 -15.29 -13.60
C LYS A 1141 -9.11 -15.08 -14.77
N LEU A 1142 -8.58 -16.18 -15.27
CA LEU A 1142 -7.72 -16.20 -16.44
C LEU A 1142 -8.56 -16.42 -17.70
N ILE A 1143 -8.54 -15.46 -18.61
CA ILE A 1143 -9.26 -15.47 -19.87
C ILE A 1143 -8.24 -15.58 -21.00
N MET A 1144 -8.39 -16.59 -21.85
CA MET A 1144 -7.50 -16.88 -22.98
C MET A 1144 -8.03 -16.35 -24.31
#